data_AF-A0A9D6CFY6-F1
#
_entry.id   AF-A0A9D6CFY6-F1
#
_cell.length_a   1.000
_cell.length_b   1.000
_cell.length_c   1.000
_cell.angle_alpha   90.00
_cell.angle_beta   90.00
_cell.angle_gamma   90.00
#
_symmetry.space_group_name_H-M   'P 1'
#
loop_
_entity.id
_entity.type
_entity.pdbx_description
1 polymer ?
#
loop_
_entity_poly.entity_id
_entity_poly.type
_entity_poly.pdbx_seq_one_letter_code
_entity_poly.pdbx_strand_id
1 'polypeptide(L)'
;MSSKLGAIQTAAERALLYVQDAQKTLENLQTKLKDLQERPSDAKALSEAFRASLPLIGYRGVLPTAPFVSADEAKPIQAAYSALQVLLAAGPAFTTLASLGARSRAIDDARRTVEPLDTQAKALHTQIAEIENQAGNFDAWAKCLVRWAEYVRARYAPVRDEYLRCRDLVTAASTKIGAFANSEVPTMDHAYKSVRLVDTLNGAIQSIQSASSEVTSLEQLSASFGQAATARARTAQELKTAVLAALKGGAPATTCPVCKTVHGEAALAAHIERITSELAHPAELTELSEKLSAAREGHKQWLAWKAFLEQLQQIALQLSLPFSQTCNEIVEAFSQARRDFEEAKANLQSASEALNRLHQAGMSDKEHDVLLSSAIAVSTLSQNPYDVAAVEAQSNAYLNSAAQTRDQIPSLRVQSELLLGRITQHMASLFDGGWRTRTSTSAGLAAFSQLQQETLALERQRDELLNYFDVGNETKLSDVEATLAGTLRALTEAVEAATREQTASADISRLQSDIENQGKLTRELLMRSLNLQAASTALSTLRSELSLESATAKSLNAIRQEINEAFVRIHSPSEYEYVGSNGVLLRSKEDQEDWSLDKVSTGQRAAFALSVFLAVNRTAAKAPPVILIDDPVAHVDDLNALSFLDYLRDLAVTSKKQVFFATADARVASLFARKFGFLGDDFKRIDLVRDVQVGAPC
;
A
#
# COMPACT_ATOMS: atom_id res chain seq x y z
N MET A 1 -78.22 41.95 6.82
CA MET A 1 -77.48 42.15 8.09
C MET A 1 -77.29 40.87 8.88
N SER A 2 -78.28 39.96 8.95
CA SER A 2 -78.20 38.73 9.76
C SER A 2 -77.04 37.77 9.43
N SER A 3 -76.67 37.60 8.15
CA SER A 3 -75.54 36.71 7.80
C SER A 3 -74.16 37.25 8.20
N LYS A 4 -74.00 38.58 8.25
CA LYS A 4 -72.74 39.22 8.64
C LYS A 4 -72.50 39.19 10.14
N LEU A 5 -73.55 39.21 10.96
CA LEU A 5 -73.45 39.10 12.42
C LEU A 5 -72.97 37.71 12.85
N GLY A 6 -73.52 36.65 12.26
CA GLY A 6 -73.13 35.27 12.58
C GLY A 6 -71.67 34.96 12.25
N ALA A 7 -71.15 35.46 11.12
CA ALA A 7 -69.75 35.28 10.74
C ALA A 7 -68.77 35.96 11.73
N ILE A 8 -69.13 37.13 12.27
CA ILE A 8 -68.29 37.86 13.23
C ILE A 8 -68.30 37.18 14.61
N GLN A 9 -69.43 36.61 15.03
CA GLN A 9 -69.51 35.85 16.28
C GLN A 9 -68.61 34.61 16.26
N THR A 10 -68.67 33.80 15.20
CA THR A 10 -67.78 32.62 15.07
C THR A 10 -66.31 33.00 15.00
N ALA A 11 -65.98 34.14 14.37
CA ALA A 11 -64.60 34.64 14.33
C ALA A 11 -64.12 35.13 15.71
N ALA A 12 -65.00 35.75 16.51
CA ALA A 12 -64.69 36.18 17.87
C ALA A 12 -64.43 34.98 18.81
N GLU A 13 -65.25 33.93 18.72
CA GLU A 13 -65.07 32.69 19.49
C GLU A 13 -63.74 31.98 19.16
N ARG A 14 -63.40 31.87 17.88
CA ARG A 14 -62.10 31.31 17.46
C ARG A 14 -60.92 32.15 17.92
N ALA A 15 -61.02 33.49 17.83
CA ALA A 15 -59.99 34.38 18.33
C ALA A 15 -59.76 34.22 19.83
N LEU A 16 -60.83 34.01 20.62
CA LEU A 16 -60.72 33.76 22.06
C LEU A 16 -59.97 32.45 22.37
N LEU A 17 -60.24 31.37 21.62
CA LEU A 17 -59.52 30.10 21.76
C LEU A 17 -58.02 30.25 21.46
N TYR A 18 -57.66 30.98 20.41
CA TYR A 18 -56.25 31.25 20.09
C TYR A 18 -55.55 32.08 21.17
N VAL A 19 -56.25 33.04 21.79
CA VAL A 19 -55.73 33.80 22.94
C VAL A 19 -55.47 32.88 24.12
N GLN A 20 -56.41 32.01 24.47
CA GLN A 20 -56.27 31.07 25.58
C GLN A 20 -55.10 30.10 25.39
N ASP A 21 -54.91 29.57 24.18
CA ASP A 21 -53.80 28.66 23.87
C ASP A 21 -52.43 29.37 23.92
N ALA A 22 -52.37 30.61 23.38
CA ALA A 22 -51.17 31.43 23.44
C ALA A 22 -50.81 31.85 24.87
N GLN A 23 -51.81 32.16 25.71
CA GLN A 23 -51.65 32.42 27.15
C GLN A 23 -51.11 31.21 27.90
N LYS A 24 -51.68 30.02 27.67
CA LYS A 24 -51.22 28.77 28.30
C LYS A 24 -49.77 28.44 27.92
N THR A 25 -49.39 28.69 26.67
CA THR A 25 -48.01 28.50 26.21
C THR A 25 -47.06 29.48 26.89
N LEU A 26 -47.47 30.75 27.06
CA LEU A 26 -46.70 31.76 27.78
C LEU A 26 -46.50 31.39 29.26
N GLU A 27 -47.56 30.93 29.95
CA GLU A 27 -47.49 30.47 31.34
C GLU A 27 -46.55 29.27 31.51
N ASN A 28 -46.59 28.31 30.57
CA ASN A 28 -45.69 27.16 30.58
C ASN A 28 -44.22 27.59 30.42
N LEU A 29 -43.93 28.54 29.52
CA LEU A 29 -42.57 29.06 29.33
C LEU A 29 -42.08 29.82 30.56
N GLN A 30 -42.94 30.66 31.17
CA GLN A 30 -42.62 31.37 32.41
C GLN A 30 -42.36 30.43 33.59
N THR A 31 -43.13 29.34 33.70
CA THR A 31 -42.94 28.31 34.73
C THR A 31 -41.59 27.60 34.54
N LYS A 32 -41.25 27.20 33.31
CA LYS A 32 -39.94 26.60 33.00
C LYS A 32 -38.76 27.54 33.30
N LEU A 33 -38.91 28.84 33.00
CA LEU A 33 -37.88 29.83 33.33
C LEU A 33 -37.70 29.94 34.85
N LYS A 34 -38.80 29.99 35.60
CA LYS A 34 -38.77 30.04 37.06
C LYS A 34 -38.08 28.80 37.67
N ASP A 35 -38.46 27.61 37.20
CA ASP A 35 -37.86 26.35 37.65
C ASP A 35 -36.35 26.28 37.39
N LEU A 36 -35.86 26.87 36.29
CA LEU A 36 -34.42 26.93 35.98
C LEU A 36 -33.70 28.00 36.80
N GLN A 37 -34.34 29.12 37.11
CA GLN A 37 -33.75 30.20 37.93
C GLN A 37 -33.69 29.86 39.43
N GLU A 38 -34.59 29.02 39.93
CA GLU A 38 -34.62 28.59 41.33
C GLU A 38 -33.66 27.41 41.64
N ARG A 39 -32.98 26.86 40.63
CA ARG A 39 -31.98 25.79 40.85
C ARG A 39 -30.72 26.36 41.54
N PRO A 40 -30.28 25.81 42.68
CA PRO A 40 -29.04 26.22 43.32
C PRO A 40 -27.83 25.87 42.44
N SER A 41 -26.89 26.79 42.32
CA SER A 41 -25.63 26.60 41.58
C SER A 41 -24.46 26.43 42.54
N ASP A 42 -23.90 25.22 42.59
CA ASP A 42 -22.70 24.90 43.37
C ASP A 42 -21.41 25.12 42.57
N ALA A 43 -21.51 25.49 41.28
CA ALA A 43 -20.37 25.56 40.36
C ALA A 43 -19.26 26.50 40.83
N LYS A 44 -19.64 27.65 41.39
CA LYS A 44 -18.68 28.62 41.93
C LYS A 44 -18.02 28.12 43.21
N ALA A 45 -18.80 27.54 44.13
CA ALA A 45 -18.28 27.02 45.39
C ALA A 45 -17.31 25.84 45.17
N LEU A 46 -17.65 24.93 44.25
CA LEU A 46 -16.77 23.81 43.86
C LEU A 46 -15.50 24.30 43.14
N SER A 47 -15.62 25.32 42.29
CA SER A 47 -14.48 25.96 41.61
C SER A 47 -13.51 26.61 42.62
N GLU A 48 -14.03 27.33 43.61
CA GLU A 48 -13.25 27.97 44.67
C GLU A 48 -12.61 26.92 45.61
N ALA A 49 -13.36 25.88 45.99
CA ALA A 49 -12.85 24.79 46.82
C ALA A 49 -11.71 24.00 46.15
N PHE A 50 -11.86 23.69 44.86
CA PHE A 50 -10.78 23.06 44.08
C PHE A 50 -9.53 23.94 44.07
N ARG A 51 -9.64 25.22 43.72
CA ARG A 51 -8.47 26.11 43.66
C ARG A 51 -7.83 26.37 45.02
N ALA A 52 -8.62 26.37 46.10
CA ALA A 52 -8.11 26.45 47.47
C ALA A 52 -7.30 25.20 47.89
N SER A 53 -7.57 24.03 47.27
CA SER A 53 -6.81 22.80 47.53
C SER A 53 -5.43 22.78 46.87
N LEU A 54 -5.22 23.53 45.78
CA LEU A 54 -3.98 23.48 44.99
C LEU A 54 -2.73 23.95 45.76
N PRO A 55 -2.75 25.07 46.53
CA PRO A 55 -1.61 25.45 47.36
C PRO A 55 -1.30 24.44 48.47
N LEU A 56 -2.32 23.76 49.02
CA LEU A 56 -2.16 22.80 50.12
C LEU A 56 -1.40 21.53 49.70
N ILE A 57 -1.45 21.20 48.40
CA ILE A 57 -0.72 20.08 47.80
C ILE A 57 0.58 20.53 47.11
N GLY A 58 1.00 21.78 47.30
CA GLY A 58 2.26 22.31 46.77
C GLY A 58 2.24 22.64 45.28
N TYR A 59 1.08 22.91 44.67
CA TYR A 59 1.01 23.31 43.26
C TYR A 59 1.75 24.63 43.00
N ARG A 60 2.59 24.66 41.94
CA ARG A 60 3.46 25.79 41.58
C ARG A 60 2.94 26.64 40.41
N GLY A 61 1.85 26.23 39.77
CA GLY A 61 1.28 26.97 38.64
C GLY A 61 0.50 28.22 39.05
N VAL A 62 0.27 29.12 38.09
CA VAL A 62 -0.54 30.32 38.31
C VAL A 62 -2.02 29.95 38.42
N LEU A 63 -2.66 30.31 39.53
CA LEU A 63 -4.09 30.09 39.75
C LEU A 63 -4.92 31.05 38.88
N PRO A 64 -5.80 30.54 38.00
CA PRO A 64 -6.67 31.40 37.20
C PRO A 64 -7.70 32.13 38.07
N THR A 65 -8.02 33.37 37.69
CA THR A 65 -9.01 34.22 38.37
C THR A 65 -10.42 34.12 37.78
N ALA A 66 -10.63 33.28 36.76
CA ALA A 66 -11.92 33.10 36.12
C ALA A 66 -12.95 32.50 37.10
N PRO A 67 -14.23 32.88 37.07
CA PRO A 67 -15.22 32.46 38.07
C PRO A 67 -15.53 30.95 38.04
N PHE A 68 -15.32 30.29 36.91
CA PHE A 68 -15.51 28.85 36.74
C PHE A 68 -14.22 28.17 36.32
N VAL A 69 -14.03 26.93 36.76
CA VAL A 69 -12.88 26.12 36.37
C VAL A 69 -13.07 25.58 34.96
N SER A 70 -12.01 25.60 34.16
CA SER A 70 -12.00 25.07 32.80
C SER A 70 -11.27 23.72 32.72
N ALA A 71 -11.56 22.93 31.69
CA ALA A 71 -10.83 21.68 31.41
C ALA A 71 -9.33 21.92 31.16
N ASP A 72 -8.92 23.13 30.77
CA ASP A 72 -7.51 23.47 30.57
C ASP A 72 -6.72 23.50 31.88
N GLU A 73 -7.37 23.80 33.01
CA GLU A 73 -6.77 23.73 34.35
C GLU A 73 -6.41 22.29 34.75
N ALA A 74 -6.96 21.28 34.06
CA ALA A 74 -6.64 19.87 34.29
C ALA A 74 -5.30 19.42 33.72
N LYS A 75 -4.82 20.05 32.65
CA LYS A 75 -3.66 19.58 31.89
C LYS A 75 -2.40 19.43 32.76
N PRO A 76 -2.01 20.41 33.59
CA PRO A 76 -0.82 20.29 34.46
C PRO A 76 -0.95 19.18 35.51
N ILE A 77 -2.15 19.06 36.10
CA ILE A 77 -2.42 18.11 37.19
C ILE A 77 -2.46 16.69 36.63
N GLN A 78 -3.07 16.51 35.46
CA GLN A 78 -3.12 15.23 34.76
C GLN A 78 -1.74 14.80 34.25
N ALA A 79 -0.92 15.73 33.77
CA ALA A 79 0.48 15.45 33.41
C ALA A 79 1.29 14.98 34.62
N ALA A 80 1.22 15.71 35.74
CA ALA A 80 1.89 15.34 36.98
C ALA A 80 1.40 13.99 37.54
N TYR A 81 0.09 13.74 37.52
CA TYR A 81 -0.48 12.46 37.94
C TYR A 81 -0.02 11.30 37.04
N SER A 82 0.02 11.50 35.72
CA SER A 82 0.51 10.50 34.78
C SER A 82 2.00 10.19 35.00
N ALA A 83 2.81 11.21 35.23
CA ALA A 83 4.22 11.05 35.56
C ALA A 83 4.39 10.25 36.88
N LEU A 84 3.60 10.57 37.90
CA LEU A 84 3.59 9.85 39.18
C LEU A 84 3.20 8.38 39.04
N GLN A 85 2.20 8.06 38.20
CA GLN A 85 1.82 6.68 37.91
C GLN A 85 2.98 5.88 37.31
N VAL A 86 3.76 6.48 36.41
CA VAL A 86 4.96 5.84 35.84
C VAL A 86 6.02 5.61 36.92
N LEU A 87 6.23 6.57 37.83
CA LEU A 87 7.16 6.42 38.95
C LEU A 87 6.75 5.27 39.88
N LEU A 88 5.47 5.17 40.25
CA LEU A 88 4.94 4.09 41.09
C LEU A 88 4.98 2.72 40.41
N ALA A 89 4.83 2.69 39.08
CA ALA A 89 4.95 1.46 38.29
C ALA A 89 6.37 0.87 38.27
N ALA A 90 7.40 1.66 38.66
CA ALA A 90 8.78 1.20 38.77
C ALA A 90 9.02 0.17 39.89
N GLY A 91 8.02 -0.07 40.75
CA GLY A 91 8.01 -1.15 41.73
C GLY A 91 8.05 -0.67 43.18
N PRO A 92 7.82 -1.59 44.14
CA PRO A 92 7.70 -1.28 45.58
C PRO A 92 8.95 -0.64 46.20
N ALA A 93 10.11 -0.74 45.55
CA ALA A 93 11.34 -0.09 46.00
C ALA A 93 11.32 1.44 45.84
N PHE A 94 10.52 1.96 44.92
CA PHE A 94 10.42 3.39 44.64
C PHE A 94 9.34 4.03 45.52
N THR A 95 9.67 4.21 46.80
CA THR A 95 8.76 4.79 47.81
C THR A 95 8.82 6.31 47.90
N THR A 96 9.99 6.91 47.69
CA THR A 96 10.22 8.37 47.78
C THR A 96 11.13 8.82 46.64
N LEU A 97 11.16 10.12 46.33
CA LEU A 97 12.07 10.65 45.28
C LEU A 97 13.55 10.41 45.61
N ALA A 98 13.91 10.33 46.89
CA ALA A 98 15.26 9.95 47.34
C ALA A 98 15.65 8.52 46.92
N SER A 99 14.68 7.59 46.82
CA SER A 99 14.93 6.21 46.38
C SER A 99 15.53 6.13 44.98
N LEU A 100 15.19 7.06 44.08
CA LEU A 100 15.74 7.12 42.74
C LEU A 100 17.23 7.51 42.75
N GLY A 101 17.61 8.49 43.58
CA GLY A 101 19.01 8.87 43.77
C GLY A 101 19.83 7.78 44.49
N ALA A 102 19.22 7.03 45.40
CA ALA A 102 19.85 5.84 46.00
C ALA A 102 20.05 4.73 44.96
N ARG A 103 19.09 4.52 44.07
CA ARG A 103 19.18 3.55 42.97
C ARG A 103 20.30 3.87 41.99
N SER A 104 20.38 5.12 41.55
CA SER A 104 21.43 5.60 40.64
C SER A 104 22.83 5.36 41.23
N ARG A 105 23.04 5.74 42.51
CA ARG A 105 24.29 5.49 43.23
C ARG A 105 24.62 4.00 43.36
N ALA A 106 23.64 3.16 43.70
CA ALA A 106 23.86 1.72 43.81
C ALA A 106 24.30 1.09 42.47
N ILE A 107 23.72 1.54 41.35
CA ILE A 107 24.12 1.09 40.01
C ILE A 107 25.57 1.51 39.70
N ASP A 108 25.93 2.76 39.99
CA ASP A 108 27.27 3.29 39.73
C ASP A 108 28.34 2.61 40.60
N ASP A 109 28.07 2.40 41.89
CA ASP A 109 28.99 1.72 42.81
C ASP A 109 29.19 0.25 42.44
N ALA A 110 28.11 -0.44 42.05
CA ALA A 110 28.19 -1.80 41.54
C ALA A 110 28.98 -1.86 40.23
N ARG A 111 28.78 -0.91 39.31
CA ARG A 111 29.55 -0.82 38.06
C ARG A 111 31.04 -0.62 38.32
N ARG A 112 31.41 0.33 39.19
CA ARG A 112 32.81 0.58 39.57
C ARG A 112 33.49 -0.65 40.17
N THR A 113 32.73 -1.48 40.86
CA THR A 113 33.24 -2.73 41.46
C THR A 113 33.37 -3.85 40.43
N VAL A 114 32.43 -3.96 39.50
CA VAL A 114 32.38 -5.05 38.49
C VAL A 114 33.33 -4.81 37.31
N GLU A 115 33.50 -3.57 36.86
CA GLU A 115 34.35 -3.21 35.72
C GLU A 115 35.81 -3.74 35.81
N PRO A 116 36.54 -3.59 36.94
CA PRO A 116 37.87 -4.19 37.07
C PRO A 116 37.84 -5.73 37.11
N LEU A 117 36.81 -6.34 37.71
CA LEU A 117 36.68 -7.81 37.77
C LEU A 117 36.43 -8.41 36.39
N ASP A 118 35.59 -7.78 35.58
CA ASP A 118 35.33 -8.19 34.20
C ASP A 118 36.57 -8.03 33.31
N THR A 119 37.31 -6.94 33.49
CA THR A 119 38.58 -6.72 32.78
C THR A 119 39.58 -7.85 33.09
N GLN A 120 39.68 -8.26 34.37
CA GLN A 120 40.50 -9.40 34.78
C GLN A 120 39.99 -10.73 34.20
N ALA A 121 38.68 -10.96 34.21
CA ALA A 121 38.09 -12.17 33.64
C ALA A 121 38.36 -12.29 32.13
N LYS A 122 38.24 -11.18 31.38
CA LYS A 122 38.59 -11.10 29.96
C LYS A 122 40.08 -11.34 29.70
N ALA A 123 40.95 -10.81 30.56
CA ALA A 123 42.39 -11.06 30.47
C ALA A 123 42.71 -12.54 30.68
N LEU A 124 42.10 -13.20 31.68
CA LEU A 124 42.25 -14.65 31.89
C LEU A 124 41.73 -15.46 30.70
N HIS A 125 40.58 -15.09 30.13
CA HIS A 125 40.05 -15.75 28.94
C HIS A 125 41.02 -15.64 27.75
N THR A 126 41.58 -14.46 27.53
CA THR A 126 42.59 -14.23 26.49
C THR A 126 43.86 -15.06 26.75
N GLN A 127 44.31 -15.12 28.00
CA GLN A 127 45.47 -15.91 28.39
C GLN A 127 45.23 -17.42 28.17
N ILE A 128 44.05 -17.94 28.50
CA ILE A 128 43.68 -19.34 28.23
C ILE A 128 43.72 -19.61 26.72
N ALA A 129 43.15 -18.73 25.91
CA ALA A 129 43.15 -18.88 24.46
C ALA A 129 44.58 -18.90 23.87
N GLU A 130 45.47 -18.05 24.38
CA GLU A 130 46.88 -18.03 23.95
C GLU A 130 47.62 -19.31 24.33
N ILE A 131 47.38 -19.84 25.54
CA ILE A 131 47.93 -21.12 25.99
C ILE A 131 47.39 -22.28 25.14
N GLU A 132 46.09 -22.29 24.82
CA GLU A 132 45.48 -23.30 23.94
C GLU A 132 46.08 -23.24 22.52
N ASN A 133 46.29 -22.05 21.98
CA ASN A 133 46.94 -21.85 20.68
C ASN A 133 48.39 -22.33 20.69
N GLN A 134 49.16 -21.98 21.72
CA GLN A 134 50.54 -22.43 21.88
C GLN A 134 50.63 -23.97 21.99
N ALA A 135 49.77 -24.60 22.78
CA ALA A 135 49.70 -26.06 22.87
C ALA A 135 49.28 -26.69 21.53
N GLY A 136 48.35 -26.08 20.80
CA GLY A 136 47.95 -26.50 19.46
C GLY A 136 49.10 -26.45 18.45
N ASN A 137 49.94 -25.42 18.52
CA ASN A 137 51.14 -25.31 17.68
C ASN A 137 52.13 -26.45 17.96
N PHE A 138 52.36 -26.78 19.24
CA PHE A 138 53.21 -27.91 19.60
C PHE A 138 52.64 -29.25 19.09
N ASP A 139 51.33 -29.48 19.19
CA ASP A 139 50.69 -30.68 18.63
C ASP A 139 50.84 -30.76 17.11
N ALA A 140 50.71 -29.63 16.40
CA ALA A 140 50.89 -29.57 14.96
C ALA A 140 52.32 -29.96 14.56
N TRP A 141 53.32 -29.38 15.25
CA TRP A 141 54.73 -29.75 15.06
C TRP A 141 55.00 -31.22 15.35
N ALA A 142 54.47 -31.76 16.45
CA ALA A 142 54.59 -33.18 16.78
C ALA A 142 53.99 -34.06 15.68
N LYS A 143 52.77 -33.76 15.19
CA LYS A 143 52.15 -34.50 14.09
C LYS A 143 52.98 -34.49 12.82
N CYS A 144 53.54 -33.33 12.45
CA CYS A 144 54.44 -33.23 11.31
C CYS A 144 55.68 -34.11 11.48
N LEU A 145 56.30 -34.12 12.67
CA LEU A 145 57.47 -34.95 12.94
C LEU A 145 57.16 -36.44 12.99
N VAL A 146 55.99 -36.84 13.53
CA VAL A 146 55.53 -38.25 13.47
C VAL A 146 55.38 -38.69 12.01
N ARG A 147 54.73 -37.88 11.18
CA ARG A 147 54.57 -38.18 9.75
C ARG A 147 55.91 -38.21 9.03
N TRP A 148 56.82 -37.30 9.36
CA TRP A 148 58.18 -37.31 8.82
C TRP A 148 58.95 -38.57 9.22
N ALA A 149 58.84 -39.03 10.47
CA ALA A 149 59.46 -40.27 10.93
C ALA A 149 59.01 -41.49 10.11
N GLU A 150 57.75 -41.53 9.65
CA GLU A 150 57.27 -42.58 8.74
C GLU A 150 58.01 -42.58 7.39
N TYR A 151 58.24 -41.40 6.80
CA TYR A 151 59.02 -41.25 5.56
C TYR A 151 60.47 -41.70 5.73
N VAL A 152 61.09 -41.34 6.86
CA VAL A 152 62.47 -41.73 7.17
C VAL A 152 62.57 -43.25 7.39
N ARG A 153 61.66 -43.85 8.18
CA ARG A 153 61.62 -45.32 8.41
C ARG A 153 61.38 -46.11 7.12
N ALA A 154 60.52 -45.60 6.24
CA ALA A 154 60.26 -46.20 4.93
C ALA A 154 61.40 -46.00 3.91
N ARG A 155 62.46 -45.25 4.29
CA ARG A 155 63.61 -44.92 3.43
C ARG A 155 63.18 -44.26 2.12
N TYR A 156 62.20 -43.37 2.18
CA TYR A 156 61.63 -42.72 0.99
C TYR A 156 62.68 -41.96 0.16
N ALA A 157 63.50 -41.12 0.80
CA ALA A 157 64.53 -40.34 0.12
C ALA A 157 65.54 -41.20 -0.65
N PRO A 158 66.17 -42.24 -0.06
CA PRO A 158 67.03 -43.17 -0.81
C PRO A 158 66.34 -43.86 -1.99
N VAL A 159 65.08 -44.27 -1.85
CA VAL A 159 64.33 -44.94 -2.94
C VAL A 159 64.03 -43.97 -4.08
N ARG A 160 63.65 -42.73 -3.74
CA ARG A 160 63.42 -41.65 -4.71
C ARG A 160 64.70 -41.28 -5.45
N ASP A 161 65.81 -41.11 -4.74
CA ASP A 161 67.10 -40.76 -5.34
C ASP A 161 67.60 -41.87 -6.27
N GLU A 162 67.42 -43.14 -5.88
CA GLU A 162 67.73 -44.29 -6.74
C GLU A 162 66.86 -44.33 -8.00
N TYR A 163 65.57 -44.04 -7.89
CA TYR A 163 64.68 -43.92 -9.05
C TYR A 163 65.16 -42.82 -10.01
N LEU A 164 65.48 -41.62 -9.49
CA LEU A 164 65.98 -40.51 -10.31
C LEU A 164 67.29 -40.87 -11.00
N ARG A 165 68.22 -41.49 -10.27
CA ARG A 165 69.50 -41.98 -10.81
C ARG A 165 69.29 -42.99 -11.94
N CYS A 166 68.44 -43.98 -11.75
CA CYS A 166 68.12 -44.98 -12.78
C CYS A 166 67.44 -44.35 -14.01
N ARG A 167 66.56 -43.37 -13.80
CA ARG A 167 65.88 -42.65 -14.89
C ARG A 167 66.90 -41.87 -15.74
N ASP A 168 67.84 -41.20 -15.08
CA ASP A 168 68.87 -40.41 -15.76
C ASP A 168 69.84 -41.33 -16.52
N LEU A 169 70.18 -42.50 -15.96
CA LEU A 169 70.96 -43.55 -16.65
C LEU A 169 70.25 -44.10 -17.89
N VAL A 170 68.96 -44.41 -17.80
CA VAL A 170 68.16 -44.84 -18.97
C VAL A 170 68.13 -43.75 -20.03
N THR A 171 67.97 -42.49 -19.64
CA THR A 171 67.95 -41.36 -20.56
C THR A 171 69.29 -41.20 -21.28
N ALA A 172 70.40 -41.32 -20.56
CA ALA A 172 71.74 -41.28 -21.12
C ALA A 172 72.00 -42.46 -22.09
N ALA A 173 71.64 -43.69 -21.69
CA ALA A 173 71.80 -44.88 -22.53
C ALA A 173 70.90 -44.84 -23.78
N SER A 174 69.66 -44.37 -23.63
CA SER A 174 68.71 -44.16 -24.74
C SER A 174 69.24 -43.13 -25.74
N THR A 175 69.80 -42.02 -25.26
CA THR A 175 70.41 -40.99 -26.10
C THR A 175 71.62 -41.54 -26.87
N LYS A 176 72.43 -42.38 -26.21
CA LYS A 176 73.60 -43.03 -26.81
C LYS A 176 73.22 -43.99 -27.94
N ILE A 177 72.18 -44.82 -27.77
CA ILE A 177 71.77 -45.82 -28.76
C ILE A 177 70.78 -45.27 -29.82
N GLY A 178 70.03 -44.21 -29.49
CA GLY A 178 69.16 -43.47 -30.40
C GLY A 178 68.09 -44.33 -31.07
N ALA A 179 67.93 -44.14 -32.39
CA ALA A 179 66.94 -44.86 -33.21
C ALA A 179 67.15 -46.39 -33.24
N PHE A 180 68.34 -46.86 -32.83
CA PHE A 180 68.70 -48.27 -32.83
C PHE A 180 68.35 -49.00 -31.53
N ALA A 181 67.68 -48.35 -30.56
CA ALA A 181 67.30 -48.96 -29.28
C ALA A 181 66.54 -50.29 -29.45
N ASN A 182 65.67 -50.37 -30.46
CA ASN A 182 64.84 -51.53 -30.75
C ASN A 182 65.40 -52.42 -31.89
N SER A 183 66.56 -52.10 -32.44
CA SER A 183 67.15 -52.85 -33.54
C SER A 183 67.89 -54.09 -33.05
N GLU A 184 67.79 -55.18 -33.80
CA GLU A 184 68.56 -56.40 -33.54
C GLU A 184 70.07 -56.16 -33.69
N VAL A 185 70.90 -56.88 -32.93
CA VAL A 185 72.37 -56.77 -33.07
C VAL A 185 72.75 -57.41 -34.40
N PRO A 186 73.36 -56.66 -35.35
CA PRO A 186 73.73 -57.20 -36.65
C PRO A 186 74.70 -58.39 -36.51
N THR A 187 74.49 -59.46 -37.28
CA THR A 187 75.38 -60.63 -37.31
C THR A 187 76.42 -60.48 -38.41
N MET A 188 77.70 -60.59 -38.05
CA MET A 188 78.84 -60.46 -38.97
C MET A 188 79.40 -61.81 -39.38
N ASP A 189 79.54 -62.03 -40.69
CA ASP A 189 80.29 -63.16 -41.24
C ASP A 189 81.77 -63.08 -40.82
N HIS A 190 82.34 -64.23 -40.46
CA HIS A 190 83.71 -64.40 -39.99
C HIS A 190 84.75 -63.83 -40.95
N ALA A 191 84.51 -63.89 -42.26
CA ALA A 191 85.42 -63.37 -43.27
C ALA A 191 85.66 -61.85 -43.18
N TYR A 192 84.70 -61.09 -42.65
CA TYR A 192 84.71 -59.62 -42.65
C TYR A 192 84.87 -59.01 -41.24
N LYS A 193 85.01 -59.83 -40.20
CA LYS A 193 85.11 -59.36 -38.80
C LYS A 193 86.30 -58.43 -38.57
N SER A 194 87.46 -58.76 -39.13
CA SER A 194 88.72 -58.04 -38.88
C SER A 194 89.02 -56.95 -39.92
N VAL A 195 88.08 -56.67 -40.82
CA VAL A 195 88.26 -55.68 -41.89
C VAL A 195 87.60 -54.36 -41.47
N ARG A 196 88.22 -53.24 -41.84
CA ARG A 196 87.67 -51.90 -41.55
C ARG A 196 86.39 -51.68 -42.33
N LEU A 197 85.43 -51.00 -41.72
CA LEU A 197 84.13 -50.73 -42.35
C LEU A 197 84.28 -49.95 -43.67
N VAL A 198 85.19 -48.98 -43.71
CA VAL A 198 85.44 -48.20 -44.94
C VAL A 198 85.98 -49.08 -46.06
N ASP A 199 86.87 -50.02 -45.73
CA ASP A 199 87.49 -50.89 -46.73
C ASP A 199 86.49 -51.94 -47.26
N THR A 200 85.66 -52.51 -46.38
CA THR A 200 84.59 -53.44 -46.79
C THR A 200 83.50 -52.76 -47.60
N LEU A 201 83.11 -51.54 -47.25
CA LEU A 201 82.10 -50.78 -48.00
C LEU A 201 82.62 -50.39 -49.39
N ASN A 202 83.86 -49.92 -49.48
CA ASN A 202 84.50 -49.61 -50.77
C ASN A 202 84.65 -50.87 -51.63
N GLY A 203 85.07 -52.00 -51.03
CA GLY A 203 85.14 -53.29 -51.70
C GLY A 203 83.77 -53.76 -52.21
N ALA A 204 82.72 -53.62 -51.41
CA ALA A 204 81.36 -53.96 -51.83
C ALA A 204 80.89 -53.07 -53.00
N ILE A 205 81.17 -51.77 -52.98
CA ILE A 205 80.84 -50.85 -54.09
C ILE A 205 81.56 -51.27 -55.38
N GLN A 206 82.84 -51.64 -55.30
CA GLN A 206 83.59 -52.14 -56.46
C GLN A 206 83.05 -53.48 -56.98
N SER A 207 82.69 -54.40 -56.09
CA SER A 207 82.07 -55.68 -56.45
C SER A 207 80.69 -55.49 -57.09
N ILE A 208 79.88 -54.52 -56.61
CA ILE A 208 78.60 -54.15 -57.24
C ILE A 208 78.83 -53.64 -58.67
N GLN A 209 79.81 -52.74 -58.86
CA GLN A 209 80.13 -52.22 -60.19
C GLN A 209 80.58 -53.33 -61.14
N SER A 210 81.44 -54.23 -60.66
CA SER A 210 81.93 -55.38 -61.42
C SER A 210 80.80 -56.33 -61.78
N ALA A 211 79.98 -56.75 -60.81
CA ALA A 211 78.83 -57.63 -61.02
C ALA A 211 77.77 -56.98 -61.94
N SER A 212 77.52 -55.68 -61.81
CA SER A 212 76.65 -54.94 -62.71
C SER A 212 77.18 -54.95 -64.14
N SER A 213 78.49 -54.73 -64.33
CA SER A 213 79.11 -54.75 -65.66
C SER A 213 79.06 -56.15 -66.30
N GLU A 214 79.22 -57.20 -65.49
CA GLU A 214 79.10 -58.59 -65.92
C GLU A 214 77.66 -58.93 -66.32
N VAL A 215 76.67 -58.54 -65.52
CA VAL A 215 75.25 -58.67 -65.86
C VAL A 215 74.95 -57.97 -67.18
N THR A 216 75.36 -56.70 -67.35
CA THR A 216 75.13 -55.96 -68.60
C THR A 216 75.82 -56.63 -69.81
N SER A 217 77.04 -57.14 -69.63
CA SER A 217 77.79 -57.81 -70.70
C SER A 217 77.12 -59.13 -71.09
N LEU A 218 76.70 -59.94 -70.11
CA LEU A 218 75.98 -61.20 -70.33
C LEU A 218 74.58 -60.95 -70.92
N GLU A 219 73.90 -59.87 -70.57
CA GLU A 219 72.63 -59.46 -71.19
C GLU A 219 72.82 -59.12 -72.67
N GLN A 220 73.86 -58.36 -73.02
CA GLN A 220 74.20 -58.05 -74.40
C GLN A 220 74.57 -59.30 -75.19
N LEU A 221 75.40 -60.18 -74.60
CA LEU A 221 75.79 -61.43 -75.24
C LEU A 221 74.57 -62.35 -75.43
N SER A 222 73.71 -62.48 -74.41
CA SER A 222 72.44 -63.22 -74.49
C SER A 222 71.54 -62.72 -75.60
N ALA A 223 71.39 -61.40 -75.71
CA ALA A 223 70.58 -60.78 -76.76
C ALA A 223 71.15 -61.09 -78.15
N SER A 224 72.46 -60.97 -78.34
CA SER A 224 73.11 -61.25 -79.62
C SER A 224 73.07 -62.73 -80.01
N PHE A 225 73.34 -63.64 -79.06
CA PHE A 225 73.24 -65.09 -79.27
C PHE A 225 71.78 -65.53 -79.46
N GLY A 226 70.83 -64.90 -78.76
CA GLY A 226 69.40 -65.12 -78.96
C GLY A 226 68.94 -64.74 -80.36
N GLN A 227 69.39 -63.59 -80.87
CA GLN A 227 69.14 -63.19 -82.26
C GLN A 227 69.75 -64.18 -83.26
N ALA A 228 71.02 -64.57 -83.05
CA ALA A 228 71.71 -65.51 -83.93
C ALA A 228 71.13 -66.93 -83.88
N ALA A 229 70.72 -67.41 -82.70
CA ALA A 229 70.07 -68.69 -82.52
C ALA A 229 68.69 -68.70 -83.18
N THR A 230 67.91 -67.61 -83.05
CA THR A 230 66.62 -67.46 -83.74
C THR A 230 66.80 -67.49 -85.27
N ALA A 231 67.84 -66.84 -85.78
CA ALA A 231 68.19 -66.90 -87.21
C ALA A 231 68.62 -68.31 -87.65
N ARG A 232 69.49 -68.97 -86.88
CA ARG A 232 69.93 -70.36 -87.13
C ARG A 232 68.74 -71.34 -87.13
N ALA A 233 67.87 -71.24 -86.14
CA ALA A 233 66.66 -72.05 -86.03
C ALA A 233 65.75 -71.88 -87.28
N ARG A 234 65.59 -70.63 -87.74
CA ARG A 234 64.82 -70.31 -88.95
C ARG A 234 65.45 -70.93 -90.19
N THR A 235 66.74 -70.73 -90.42
CA THR A 235 67.45 -71.30 -91.58
C THR A 235 67.46 -72.83 -91.54
N ALA A 236 67.67 -73.44 -90.37
CA ALA A 236 67.62 -74.89 -90.20
C ALA A 236 66.24 -75.45 -90.58
N GLN A 237 65.16 -74.76 -90.17
CA GLN A 237 63.80 -75.13 -90.51
C GLN A 237 63.54 -75.01 -92.02
N GLU A 238 63.97 -73.91 -92.64
CA GLU A 238 63.88 -73.72 -94.11
C GLU A 238 64.63 -74.82 -94.87
N LEU A 239 65.84 -75.17 -94.42
CA LEU A 239 66.67 -76.22 -95.01
C LEU A 239 66.02 -77.61 -94.87
N LYS A 240 65.46 -77.92 -93.70
CA LYS A 240 64.68 -79.14 -93.48
C LYS A 240 63.46 -79.22 -94.39
N THR A 241 62.72 -78.13 -94.54
CA THR A 241 61.58 -78.09 -95.48
C THR A 241 62.04 -78.38 -96.91
N ALA A 242 63.16 -77.79 -97.34
CA ALA A 242 63.74 -78.02 -98.67
C ALA A 242 64.21 -79.48 -98.87
N VAL A 243 64.89 -80.06 -97.88
CA VAL A 243 65.37 -81.45 -97.93
C VAL A 243 64.21 -82.45 -97.95
N LEU A 244 63.18 -82.23 -97.12
CA LEU A 244 61.97 -83.07 -97.12
C LEU A 244 61.18 -82.95 -98.44
N ALA A 245 61.17 -81.77 -99.07
CA ALA A 245 60.57 -81.59 -100.39
C ALA A 245 61.34 -82.36 -101.48
N ALA A 246 62.67 -82.32 -101.46
CA ALA A 246 63.50 -83.07 -102.41
C ALA A 246 63.34 -84.60 -102.29
N LEU A 247 63.22 -85.13 -101.06
CA LEU A 247 62.96 -86.55 -100.83
C LEU A 247 61.58 -87.01 -101.34
N LYS A 248 60.56 -86.15 -101.29
CA LYS A 248 59.23 -86.45 -101.88
C LYS A 248 59.21 -86.42 -103.41
N GLY A 249 60.16 -85.73 -104.05
CA GLY A 249 60.21 -85.50 -105.50
C GLY A 249 60.80 -86.64 -106.35
N GLY A 250 61.04 -87.83 -105.77
CA GLY A 250 61.56 -89.00 -106.50
C GLY A 250 63.06 -89.27 -106.30
N ALA A 251 63.75 -88.55 -105.41
CA ALA A 251 65.08 -88.93 -104.96
C ALA A 251 64.99 -90.18 -104.05
N PRO A 252 65.95 -91.14 -104.13
CA PRO A 252 65.89 -92.34 -103.32
C PRO A 252 65.89 -91.99 -101.82
N ALA A 253 64.91 -92.52 -101.08
CA ALA A 253 64.70 -92.24 -99.65
C ALA A 253 65.91 -92.59 -98.75
N THR A 254 66.84 -93.37 -99.29
CA THR A 254 68.08 -93.80 -98.66
C THR A 254 69.28 -92.92 -99.01
N THR A 255 69.13 -91.85 -99.79
CA THR A 255 70.27 -91.01 -100.19
C THR A 255 70.02 -89.54 -99.85
N CYS A 256 70.92 -88.92 -99.09
CA CYS A 256 70.78 -87.52 -98.71
C CYS A 256 70.85 -86.61 -99.95
N PRO A 257 69.84 -85.76 -100.23
CA PRO A 257 69.83 -84.93 -101.43
C PRO A 257 70.88 -83.80 -101.42
N VAL A 258 71.46 -83.48 -100.26
CA VAL A 258 72.47 -82.42 -100.13
C VAL A 258 73.88 -82.94 -100.37
N CYS A 259 74.32 -83.93 -99.59
CA CYS A 259 75.69 -84.46 -99.65
C CYS A 259 75.81 -85.81 -100.37
N LYS A 260 74.69 -86.37 -100.85
CA LYS A 260 74.62 -87.65 -101.59
C LYS A 260 75.14 -88.88 -100.84
N THR A 261 75.34 -88.81 -99.53
CA THR A 261 75.63 -89.99 -98.71
C THR A 261 74.40 -90.89 -98.58
N VAL A 262 74.64 -92.20 -98.64
CA VAL A 262 73.60 -93.21 -98.52
C VAL A 262 73.41 -93.54 -97.03
N HIS A 263 72.16 -93.49 -96.57
CA HIS A 263 71.69 -93.77 -95.22
C HIS A 263 70.58 -94.83 -95.27
N GLY A 264 70.35 -95.54 -94.16
CA GLY A 264 69.21 -96.47 -94.06
C GLY A 264 67.85 -95.74 -94.12
N GLU A 265 66.80 -96.43 -94.57
CA GLU A 265 65.47 -95.84 -94.89
C GLU A 265 64.87 -94.93 -93.80
N ALA A 266 65.09 -95.22 -92.50
CA ALA A 266 64.60 -94.40 -91.39
C ALA A 266 65.66 -93.47 -90.76
N ALA A 267 66.95 -93.68 -91.06
CA ALA A 267 68.05 -92.98 -90.41
C ALA A 267 68.21 -91.53 -90.90
N LEU A 268 67.90 -91.27 -92.18
CA LEU A 268 68.03 -89.95 -92.76
C LEU A 268 67.06 -88.94 -92.14
N ALA A 269 65.79 -89.33 -91.95
CA ALA A 269 64.77 -88.47 -91.36
C ALA A 269 65.09 -88.13 -89.88
N ALA A 270 65.52 -89.12 -89.09
CA ALA A 270 65.94 -88.90 -87.71
C ALA A 270 67.19 -88.00 -87.62
N HIS A 271 68.12 -88.13 -88.56
CA HIS A 271 69.31 -87.29 -88.62
C HIS A 271 68.99 -85.83 -88.94
N ILE A 272 68.07 -85.59 -89.89
CA ILE A 272 67.58 -84.24 -90.22
C ILE A 272 66.86 -83.62 -89.01
N GLU A 273 65.95 -84.38 -88.37
CA GLU A 273 65.20 -83.90 -87.20
C GLU A 273 66.16 -83.48 -86.07
N ARG A 274 67.12 -84.35 -85.75
CA ARG A 274 68.12 -84.11 -84.70
C ARG A 274 68.97 -82.86 -84.98
N ILE A 275 69.46 -82.68 -86.20
CA ILE A 275 70.25 -81.49 -86.55
C ILE A 275 69.38 -80.23 -86.44
N THR A 276 68.13 -80.27 -86.89
CA THR A 276 67.25 -79.10 -86.78
C THR A 276 66.81 -78.77 -85.35
N SER A 277 66.59 -79.77 -84.49
CA SER A 277 66.24 -79.53 -83.09
C SER A 277 67.43 -79.01 -82.29
N GLU A 278 68.63 -79.55 -82.52
CA GLU A 278 69.89 -79.05 -81.94
C GLU A 278 70.17 -77.59 -82.37
N LEU A 279 69.81 -77.21 -83.60
CA LEU A 279 69.95 -75.83 -84.10
C LEU A 279 68.85 -74.88 -83.58
N ALA A 280 67.68 -75.40 -83.22
CA ALA A 280 66.56 -74.62 -82.70
C ALA A 280 66.73 -74.24 -81.22
N HIS A 281 67.36 -75.10 -80.43
CA HIS A 281 67.67 -74.87 -79.02
C HIS A 281 69.17 -75.10 -78.75
N PRO A 282 70.02 -74.11 -79.05
CA PRO A 282 71.45 -74.25 -78.79
C PRO A 282 71.71 -74.33 -77.29
N ALA A 283 72.42 -75.36 -76.85
CA ALA A 283 72.85 -75.53 -75.45
C ALA A 283 73.59 -74.30 -74.89
N GLU A 284 74.29 -73.58 -75.78
CA GLU A 284 74.98 -72.32 -75.54
C GLU A 284 74.07 -71.24 -74.94
N LEU A 285 72.80 -71.17 -75.38
CA LEU A 285 71.85 -70.16 -74.92
C LEU A 285 71.33 -70.48 -73.51
N THR A 286 71.13 -71.77 -73.23
CA THR A 286 70.71 -72.26 -71.90
C THR A 286 71.81 -72.01 -70.87
N GLU A 287 73.06 -72.37 -71.19
CA GLU A 287 74.23 -72.13 -70.33
C GLU A 287 74.41 -70.63 -70.04
N LEU A 288 74.18 -69.78 -71.05
CA LEU A 288 74.29 -68.34 -70.89
C LEU A 288 73.16 -67.75 -70.04
N SER A 289 71.94 -68.28 -70.16
CA SER A 289 70.82 -67.88 -69.29
C SER A 289 71.06 -68.23 -67.82
N GLU A 290 71.67 -69.39 -67.55
CA GLU A 290 72.08 -69.82 -66.20
C GLU A 290 73.17 -68.90 -65.64
N LYS A 291 74.20 -68.58 -66.45
CA LYS A 291 75.25 -67.62 -66.07
C LYS A 291 74.68 -66.24 -65.77
N LEU A 292 73.74 -65.75 -66.58
CA LEU A 292 73.10 -64.45 -66.37
C LEU A 292 72.25 -64.44 -65.08
N SER A 293 71.51 -65.53 -64.82
CA SER A 293 70.74 -65.69 -63.57
C SER A 293 71.66 -65.66 -62.34
N ALA A 294 72.77 -66.40 -62.39
CA ALA A 294 73.78 -66.41 -61.33
C ALA A 294 74.42 -65.03 -61.11
N ALA A 295 74.76 -64.32 -62.19
CA ALA A 295 75.33 -62.97 -62.12
C ALA A 295 74.34 -61.96 -61.51
N ARG A 296 73.04 -62.04 -61.87
CA ARG A 296 71.99 -61.19 -61.29
C ARG A 296 71.78 -61.45 -59.80
N GLU A 297 71.78 -62.72 -59.40
CA GLU A 297 71.66 -63.08 -57.98
C GLU A 297 72.90 -62.62 -57.20
N GLY A 298 74.11 -62.76 -57.77
CA GLY A 298 75.34 -62.22 -57.19
C GLY A 298 75.29 -60.69 -57.02
N HIS A 299 74.84 -59.94 -58.02
CA HIS A 299 74.66 -58.49 -57.93
C HIS A 299 73.66 -58.10 -56.83
N LYS A 300 72.53 -58.82 -56.72
CA LYS A 300 71.52 -58.62 -55.67
C LYS A 300 72.11 -58.88 -54.27
N GLN A 301 72.90 -59.93 -54.10
CA GLN A 301 73.58 -60.25 -52.84
C GLN A 301 74.54 -59.12 -52.43
N TRP A 302 75.31 -58.58 -53.38
CA TRP A 302 76.19 -57.44 -53.11
C TRP A 302 75.43 -56.16 -52.74
N LEU A 303 74.28 -55.87 -53.36
CA LEU A 303 73.41 -54.76 -52.98
C LEU A 303 72.87 -54.90 -51.55
N ALA A 304 72.42 -56.11 -51.17
CA ALA A 304 71.98 -56.40 -49.81
C ALA A 304 73.14 -56.24 -48.80
N TRP A 305 74.35 -56.69 -49.17
CA TRP A 305 75.55 -56.52 -48.35
C TRP A 305 75.93 -55.05 -48.15
N LYS A 306 75.86 -54.22 -49.20
CA LYS A 306 76.07 -52.77 -49.09
C LYS A 306 75.07 -52.12 -48.13
N ALA A 307 73.79 -52.45 -48.24
CA ALA A 307 72.76 -51.91 -47.34
C ALA A 307 73.03 -52.28 -45.87
N PHE A 308 73.49 -53.50 -45.62
CA PHE A 308 73.92 -53.94 -44.29
C PHE A 308 75.14 -53.15 -43.77
N LEU A 309 76.15 -52.92 -44.61
CA LEU A 309 77.32 -52.10 -44.23
C LEU A 309 76.96 -50.63 -44.00
N GLU A 310 76.03 -50.07 -44.76
CA GLU A 310 75.49 -48.72 -44.54
C GLU A 310 74.74 -48.63 -43.21
N GLN A 311 74.01 -49.68 -42.81
CA GLN A 311 73.42 -49.76 -41.47
C GLN A 311 74.48 -49.75 -40.37
N LEU A 312 75.59 -50.49 -40.53
CA LEU A 312 76.71 -50.44 -39.59
C LEU A 312 77.38 -49.06 -39.54
N GLN A 313 77.44 -48.36 -40.67
CA GLN A 313 77.95 -46.99 -40.73
C GLN A 313 77.06 -46.02 -39.93
N GLN A 314 75.75 -46.15 -40.05
CA GLN A 314 74.81 -45.33 -39.26
C GLN A 314 74.90 -45.64 -37.76
N ILE A 315 75.10 -46.91 -37.38
CA ILE A 315 75.34 -47.31 -35.99
C ILE A 315 76.64 -46.70 -35.47
N ALA A 316 77.73 -46.75 -36.24
CA ALA A 316 79.00 -46.14 -35.86
C ALA A 316 78.86 -44.62 -35.66
N LEU A 317 78.13 -43.94 -36.54
CA LEU A 317 77.85 -42.50 -36.42
C LEU A 317 77.06 -42.19 -35.14
N GLN A 318 76.03 -42.96 -34.83
CA GLN A 318 75.21 -42.80 -33.62
C GLN A 318 76.04 -42.98 -32.34
N LEU A 319 76.93 -43.97 -32.33
CA LEU A 319 77.82 -44.25 -31.21
C LEU A 319 79.06 -43.32 -31.18
N SER A 320 79.17 -42.38 -32.12
CA SER A 320 80.33 -41.50 -32.29
C SER A 320 81.66 -42.26 -32.46
N LEU A 321 81.62 -43.41 -33.14
CA LEU A 321 82.78 -44.25 -33.42
C LEU A 321 83.44 -43.87 -34.76
N PRO A 322 84.78 -43.87 -34.85
CA PRO A 322 85.48 -43.63 -36.12
C PRO A 322 85.20 -44.74 -37.14
N PHE A 323 84.98 -44.38 -38.40
CA PHE A 323 84.79 -45.36 -39.49
C PHE A 323 86.04 -46.19 -39.81
N SER A 324 87.20 -45.85 -39.23
CA SER A 324 88.43 -46.66 -39.31
C SER A 324 88.37 -47.94 -38.46
N GLN A 325 87.37 -48.09 -37.60
CA GLN A 325 87.16 -49.31 -36.82
C GLN A 325 86.77 -50.49 -37.72
N THR A 326 87.09 -51.68 -37.23
CA THR A 326 86.66 -52.94 -37.84
C THR A 326 85.15 -53.13 -37.69
N CYS A 327 84.54 -53.86 -38.62
CA CYS A 327 83.12 -54.16 -38.54
C CYS A 327 82.76 -54.87 -37.21
N ASN A 328 83.67 -55.70 -36.67
CA ASN A 328 83.45 -56.38 -35.40
C ASN A 328 83.50 -55.43 -34.19
N GLU A 329 84.43 -54.47 -34.15
CA GLU A 329 84.50 -53.47 -33.07
C GLU A 329 83.22 -52.62 -32.99
N ILE A 330 82.64 -52.26 -34.14
CA ILE A 330 81.39 -51.50 -34.21
C ILE A 330 80.21 -52.34 -33.69
N VAL A 331 80.14 -53.62 -34.09
CA VAL A 331 79.10 -54.55 -33.62
C VAL A 331 79.24 -54.84 -32.12
N GLU A 332 80.46 -55.01 -31.62
CA GLU A 332 80.73 -55.19 -30.19
C GLU A 332 80.33 -53.97 -29.38
N ALA A 333 80.71 -52.77 -29.82
CA ALA A 333 80.34 -51.51 -29.18
C ALA A 333 78.82 -51.29 -29.17
N PHE A 334 78.13 -51.63 -30.26
CA PHE A 334 76.67 -51.61 -30.31
C PHE A 334 76.04 -52.64 -29.37
N SER A 335 76.58 -53.87 -29.35
CA SER A 335 76.11 -54.92 -28.45
C SER A 335 76.26 -54.52 -26.98
N GLN A 336 77.35 -53.84 -26.62
CA GLN A 336 77.58 -53.35 -25.27
C GLN A 336 76.63 -52.21 -24.93
N ALA A 337 76.47 -51.22 -25.82
CA ALA A 337 75.53 -50.12 -25.62
C ALA A 337 74.08 -50.62 -25.44
N ARG A 338 73.70 -51.69 -26.15
CA ARG A 338 72.38 -52.32 -26.01
C ARG A 338 72.23 -53.08 -24.70
N ARG A 339 73.27 -53.80 -24.24
CA ARG A 339 73.28 -54.41 -22.91
C ARG A 339 73.12 -53.37 -21.80
N ASP A 340 73.90 -52.29 -21.86
CA ASP A 340 73.84 -51.19 -20.89
C ASP A 340 72.44 -50.55 -20.84
N PHE A 341 71.81 -50.38 -22.02
CA PHE A 341 70.45 -49.84 -22.12
C PHE A 341 69.39 -50.75 -21.49
N GLU A 342 69.41 -52.05 -21.79
CA GLU A 342 68.46 -53.01 -21.20
C GLU A 342 68.68 -53.19 -19.69
N GLU A 343 69.94 -53.19 -19.23
CA GLU A 343 70.26 -53.23 -17.80
C GLU A 343 69.74 -51.97 -17.07
N ALA A 344 69.99 -50.78 -17.63
CA ALA A 344 69.47 -49.53 -17.06
C ALA A 344 67.94 -49.54 -17.00
N LYS A 345 67.27 -50.08 -18.02
CA LYS A 345 65.81 -50.19 -18.08
C LYS A 345 65.25 -51.16 -17.04
N ALA A 346 65.90 -52.31 -16.84
CA ALA A 346 65.53 -53.27 -15.80
C ALA A 346 65.70 -52.66 -14.39
N ASN A 347 66.79 -51.94 -14.16
CA ASN A 347 67.04 -51.23 -12.90
C ASN A 347 66.00 -50.12 -12.66
N LEU A 348 65.63 -49.35 -13.68
CA LEU A 348 64.56 -48.35 -13.60
C LEU A 348 63.21 -48.99 -13.29
N GLN A 349 62.89 -50.14 -13.89
CA GLN A 349 61.66 -50.85 -13.58
C GLN A 349 61.61 -51.25 -12.10
N SER A 350 62.68 -51.85 -11.57
CA SER A 350 62.76 -52.24 -10.17
C SER A 350 62.64 -51.03 -9.22
N ALA A 351 63.35 -49.93 -9.51
CA ALA A 351 63.27 -48.70 -8.71
C ALA A 351 61.89 -48.04 -8.79
N SER A 352 61.25 -48.07 -9.96
CA SER A 352 59.88 -47.58 -10.17
C SER A 352 58.86 -48.39 -9.36
N GLU A 353 58.96 -49.72 -9.36
CA GLU A 353 58.11 -50.58 -8.55
C GLU A 353 58.27 -50.30 -7.05
N ALA A 354 59.51 -50.09 -6.58
CA ALA A 354 59.78 -49.73 -5.19
C ALA A 354 59.15 -48.37 -4.81
N LEU A 355 59.30 -47.34 -5.65
CA LEU A 355 58.70 -46.03 -5.43
C LEU A 355 57.16 -46.08 -5.48
N ASN A 356 56.60 -46.83 -6.43
CA ASN A 356 55.15 -47.00 -6.56
C ASN A 356 54.52 -47.68 -5.34
N ARG A 357 55.22 -48.63 -4.68
CA ARG A 357 54.74 -49.22 -3.41
C ARG A 357 54.65 -48.17 -2.30
N LEU A 358 55.60 -47.24 -2.23
CA LEU A 358 55.56 -46.13 -1.27
C LEU A 358 54.43 -45.14 -1.61
N HIS A 359 54.21 -44.85 -2.90
CA HIS A 359 53.07 -44.03 -3.33
C HIS A 359 51.72 -44.67 -3.00
N GLN A 360 51.59 -45.99 -3.17
CA GLN A 360 50.39 -46.73 -2.76
C GLN A 360 50.19 -46.74 -1.24
N ALA A 361 51.27 -46.66 -0.46
CA ALA A 361 51.23 -46.45 1.00
C ALA A 361 50.89 -44.99 1.40
N GLY A 362 50.57 -44.13 0.43
CA GLY A 362 50.15 -42.75 0.65
C GLY A 362 51.30 -41.76 0.81
N MET A 363 52.53 -42.10 0.38
CA MET A 363 53.67 -41.19 0.41
C MET A 363 53.83 -40.47 -0.94
N SER A 364 54.22 -39.20 -0.94
CA SER A 364 54.39 -38.39 -2.17
C SER A 364 55.58 -37.45 -2.07
N ASP A 365 56.12 -37.06 -3.23
CA ASP A 365 57.25 -36.14 -3.31
C ASP A 365 56.92 -34.77 -2.68
N LYS A 366 55.71 -34.28 -2.95
CA LYS A 366 55.24 -32.98 -2.43
C LYS A 366 55.16 -32.98 -0.91
N GLU A 367 54.60 -34.05 -0.32
CA GLU A 367 54.49 -34.18 1.13
C GLU A 367 55.88 -34.36 1.76
N HIS A 368 56.76 -35.17 1.15
CA HIS A 368 58.15 -35.30 1.58
C HIS A 368 58.85 -33.94 1.69
N ASP A 369 58.80 -33.11 0.65
CA ASP A 369 59.53 -31.85 0.60
C ASP A 369 59.01 -30.83 1.64
N VAL A 370 57.69 -30.81 1.89
CA VAL A 370 57.06 -29.97 2.93
C VAL A 370 57.44 -30.44 4.33
N LEU A 371 57.41 -31.75 4.57
CA LEU A 371 57.78 -32.33 5.87
C LEU A 371 59.27 -32.17 6.16
N LEU A 372 60.13 -32.34 5.15
CA LEU A 372 61.57 -32.10 5.27
C LEU A 372 61.86 -30.63 5.61
N SER A 373 61.20 -29.69 4.93
CA SER A 373 61.34 -28.26 5.22
C SER A 373 60.94 -27.93 6.66
N SER A 374 59.83 -28.53 7.12
CA SER A 374 59.37 -28.42 8.51
C SER A 374 60.37 -29.04 9.48
N ALA A 375 60.93 -30.21 9.19
CA ALA A 375 61.89 -30.89 10.05
C ALA A 375 63.21 -30.09 10.18
N ILE A 376 63.73 -29.54 9.08
CA ILE A 376 64.97 -28.75 9.08
C ILE A 376 64.80 -27.42 9.84
N ALA A 377 63.60 -26.85 9.85
CA ALA A 377 63.31 -25.65 10.63
C ALA A 377 63.43 -25.88 12.15
N VAL A 378 63.38 -27.13 12.61
CA VAL A 378 63.62 -27.47 14.00
C VAL A 378 65.13 -27.55 14.25
N SER A 379 65.63 -26.69 15.14
CA SER A 379 67.06 -26.51 15.38
C SER A 379 67.81 -27.82 15.73
N THR A 380 67.17 -28.72 16.49
CA THR A 380 67.73 -30.02 16.89
C THR A 380 67.85 -31.02 15.73
N LEU A 381 67.08 -30.84 14.65
CA LEU A 381 67.05 -31.73 13.49
C LEU A 381 67.74 -31.13 12.25
N SER A 382 68.09 -29.85 12.29
CA SER A 382 68.69 -29.10 11.18
C SER A 382 69.92 -29.78 10.56
N GLN A 383 70.76 -30.44 11.36
CA GLN A 383 72.00 -31.08 10.89
C GLN A 383 71.79 -32.53 10.40
N ASN A 384 70.78 -33.23 10.93
CA ASN A 384 70.50 -34.62 10.54
C ASN A 384 68.99 -34.92 10.61
N PRO A 385 68.19 -34.45 9.63
CA PRO A 385 66.75 -34.63 9.63
C PRO A 385 66.32 -36.08 9.36
N TYR A 386 67.23 -36.97 8.96
CA TYR A 386 66.95 -38.37 8.65
C TYR A 386 67.29 -39.33 9.80
N ASP A 387 67.65 -38.82 10.99
CA ASP A 387 67.79 -39.66 12.19
C ASP A 387 66.41 -39.88 12.84
N VAL A 388 65.85 -41.08 12.65
CA VAL A 388 64.54 -41.47 13.18
C VAL A 388 64.47 -41.29 14.71
N ALA A 389 65.52 -41.65 15.45
CA ALA A 389 65.52 -41.56 16.90
C ALA A 389 65.51 -40.10 17.36
N ALA A 390 66.25 -39.23 16.68
CA ALA A 390 66.24 -37.79 16.95
C ALA A 390 64.88 -37.16 16.62
N VAL A 391 64.28 -37.51 15.47
CA VAL A 391 62.95 -37.02 15.06
C VAL A 391 61.86 -37.43 16.06
N GLU A 392 61.86 -38.69 16.48
CA GLU A 392 60.90 -39.19 17.48
C GLU A 392 61.10 -38.56 18.85
N ALA A 393 62.34 -38.41 19.30
CA ALA A 393 62.65 -37.74 20.56
C ALA A 393 62.16 -36.29 20.56
N GLN A 394 62.37 -35.57 19.46
CA GLN A 394 61.89 -34.19 19.31
C GLN A 394 60.36 -34.10 19.23
N SER A 395 59.71 -35.04 18.53
CA SER A 395 58.25 -35.15 18.52
C SER A 395 57.67 -35.34 19.92
N ASN A 396 58.27 -36.25 20.69
CA ASN A 396 57.86 -36.50 22.09
C ASN A 396 58.12 -35.27 22.97
N ALA A 397 59.20 -34.52 22.74
CA ALA A 397 59.45 -33.26 23.45
C ALA A 397 58.36 -32.22 23.17
N TYR A 398 57.86 -32.10 21.94
CA TYR A 398 56.72 -31.23 21.63
C TYR A 398 55.41 -31.71 22.28
N LEU A 399 55.12 -33.02 22.27
CA LEU A 399 53.94 -33.56 22.96
C LEU A 399 53.98 -33.27 24.47
N ASN A 400 55.14 -33.45 25.10
CA ASN A 400 55.33 -33.13 26.52
C ASN A 400 55.17 -31.62 26.78
N SER A 401 55.70 -30.78 25.89
CA SER A 401 55.55 -29.32 25.97
C SER A 401 54.09 -28.90 25.83
N ALA A 402 53.32 -29.54 24.95
CA ALA A 402 51.90 -29.30 24.78
C ALA A 402 51.10 -29.71 26.03
N ALA A 403 51.41 -30.86 26.62
CA ALA A 403 50.78 -31.31 27.87
C ALA A 403 51.08 -30.35 29.04
N GLN A 404 52.36 -30.00 29.25
CA GLN A 404 52.76 -29.06 30.29
C GLN A 404 52.15 -27.66 30.11
N THR A 405 51.98 -27.22 28.86
CA THR A 405 51.31 -25.95 28.54
C THR A 405 49.83 -26.02 28.93
N ARG A 406 49.14 -27.12 28.63
CA ARG A 406 47.72 -27.33 28.98
C ARG A 406 47.46 -27.45 30.47
N ASP A 407 48.41 -27.97 31.25
CA ASP A 407 48.29 -28.08 32.71
C ASP A 407 48.10 -26.72 33.41
N GLN A 408 48.41 -25.61 32.73
CA GLN A 408 48.18 -24.26 33.25
C GLN A 408 46.69 -23.85 33.16
N ILE A 409 45.93 -24.39 32.20
CA ILE A 409 44.56 -23.98 31.88
C ILE A 409 43.57 -24.21 33.04
N PRO A 410 43.54 -25.38 33.72
CA PRO A 410 42.56 -25.65 34.78
C PRO A 410 42.59 -24.60 35.89
N SER A 411 43.79 -24.19 36.31
CA SER A 411 43.96 -23.18 37.36
C SER A 411 43.40 -21.80 36.96
N LEU A 412 43.60 -21.40 35.71
CA LEU A 412 43.09 -20.13 35.16
C LEU A 412 41.57 -20.17 34.97
N ARG A 413 41.01 -21.32 34.58
CA ARG A 413 39.55 -21.50 34.46
C ARG A 413 38.86 -21.36 35.81
N VAL A 414 39.40 -21.97 36.86
CA VAL A 414 38.88 -21.82 38.24
C VAL A 414 38.92 -20.34 38.68
N GLN A 415 40.00 -19.62 38.38
CA GLN A 415 40.10 -18.18 38.69
C GLN A 415 39.05 -17.36 37.90
N SER A 416 38.85 -17.67 36.62
CA SER A 416 37.83 -17.02 35.79
C SER A 416 36.42 -17.27 36.32
N GLU A 417 36.09 -18.51 36.68
CA GLU A 417 34.79 -18.88 37.25
C GLU A 417 34.54 -18.15 38.58
N LEU A 418 35.56 -18.03 39.44
CA LEU A 418 35.48 -17.27 40.69
C LEU A 418 35.17 -15.79 40.43
N LEU A 419 35.84 -15.16 39.45
CA LEU A 419 35.58 -13.77 39.09
C LEU A 419 34.16 -13.59 38.54
N LEU A 420 33.69 -14.47 37.66
CA LEU A 420 32.32 -14.44 37.13
C LEU A 420 31.27 -14.63 38.23
N GLY A 421 31.53 -15.51 39.20
CA GLY A 421 30.69 -15.69 40.38
C GLY A 421 30.59 -14.40 41.22
N ARG A 422 31.72 -13.72 41.45
CA ARG A 422 31.74 -12.42 42.16
C ARG A 422 30.99 -11.32 41.41
N ILE A 423 31.16 -11.25 40.08
CA ILE A 423 30.41 -10.31 39.23
C ILE A 423 28.91 -10.54 39.36
N THR A 424 28.48 -11.81 39.26
CA THR A 424 27.07 -12.21 39.40
C THR A 424 26.52 -11.82 40.77
N GLN A 425 27.28 -12.04 41.85
CA GLN A 425 26.90 -11.66 43.21
C GLN A 425 26.71 -10.14 43.35
N HIS A 426 27.64 -9.33 42.83
CA HIS A 426 27.51 -7.87 42.88
C HIS A 426 26.30 -7.39 42.07
N MET A 427 26.05 -8.00 40.91
CA MET A 427 24.90 -7.66 40.08
C MET A 427 23.56 -8.05 40.72
N ALA A 428 23.47 -9.20 41.39
CA ALA A 428 22.21 -9.69 41.99
C ALA A 428 21.57 -8.67 42.97
N SER A 429 22.41 -7.96 43.74
CA SER A 429 21.95 -6.92 44.66
C SER A 429 21.15 -5.79 43.99
N LEU A 430 21.33 -5.57 42.69
CA LEU A 430 20.57 -4.59 41.92
C LEU A 430 19.19 -5.09 41.50
N PHE A 431 18.90 -6.39 41.57
CA PHE A 431 17.62 -6.97 41.11
C PHE A 431 16.72 -7.40 42.27
N ASP A 432 17.29 -7.75 43.42
CA ASP A 432 16.55 -8.27 44.58
C ASP A 432 15.79 -7.18 45.37
N GLY A 433 16.05 -5.90 45.10
CA GLY A 433 15.52 -4.77 45.89
C GLY A 433 14.07 -4.38 45.65
N GLY A 434 13.31 -5.10 44.80
CA GLY A 434 11.91 -4.78 44.48
C GLY A 434 11.72 -3.73 43.39
N TRP A 435 12.76 -3.39 42.63
CA TRP A 435 12.66 -2.59 41.41
C TRP A 435 12.14 -3.46 40.25
N ARG A 436 11.17 -2.96 39.50
CA ARG A 436 10.70 -3.58 38.26
C ARG A 436 11.57 -3.10 37.10
N THR A 437 12.47 -3.97 36.65
CA THR A 437 13.36 -3.72 35.52
C THR A 437 13.09 -4.71 34.39
N ARG A 438 13.34 -4.30 33.14
CA ARG A 438 13.30 -5.20 31.97
C ARG A 438 14.66 -5.85 31.71
N THR A 439 15.67 -5.45 32.46
CA THR A 439 17.04 -5.93 32.35
C THR A 439 17.19 -7.26 33.08
N SER A 440 17.98 -8.19 32.54
CA SER A 440 18.33 -9.43 33.22
C SER A 440 19.75 -9.38 33.79
N THR A 441 19.99 -10.14 34.85
CA THR A 441 21.35 -10.38 35.39
C THR A 441 22.27 -11.05 34.35
N SER A 442 21.71 -11.81 33.41
CA SER A 442 22.46 -12.49 32.34
C SER A 442 23.05 -11.55 31.29
N ALA A 443 22.62 -10.28 31.23
CA ALA A 443 23.15 -9.29 30.28
C ALA A 443 24.56 -8.76 30.67
N GLY A 444 25.13 -9.19 31.80
CA GLY A 444 26.49 -8.83 32.22
C GLY A 444 26.67 -7.31 32.32
N LEU A 445 27.81 -6.79 31.85
CA LEU A 445 28.06 -5.33 31.90
C LEU A 445 27.07 -4.47 31.11
N ALA A 446 26.45 -5.03 30.06
CA ALA A 446 25.41 -4.30 29.32
C ALA A 446 24.20 -3.98 30.21
N ALA A 447 23.95 -4.80 31.25
CA ALA A 447 22.89 -4.57 32.21
C ALA A 447 23.04 -3.21 32.92
N PHE A 448 24.26 -2.78 33.26
CA PHE A 448 24.46 -1.47 33.92
C PHE A 448 23.99 -0.32 33.03
N SER A 449 24.31 -0.37 31.74
CA SER A 449 23.89 0.67 30.79
C SER A 449 22.36 0.74 30.65
N GLN A 450 21.70 -0.42 30.63
CA GLN A 450 20.24 -0.50 30.53
C GLN A 450 19.57 -0.01 31.83
N LEU A 451 20.10 -0.40 33.00
CA LEU A 451 19.61 0.08 34.30
C LEU A 451 19.82 1.60 34.47
N GLN A 452 20.93 2.15 33.98
CA GLN A 452 21.15 3.60 33.96
C GLN A 452 20.13 4.32 33.07
N GLN A 453 19.82 3.77 31.89
CA GLN A 453 18.80 4.34 30.99
C GLN A 453 17.39 4.29 31.59
N GLU A 454 17.02 3.17 32.23
CA GLU A 454 15.75 3.04 32.95
C GLU A 454 15.65 4.08 34.08
N THR A 455 16.74 4.27 34.83
CA THR A 455 16.81 5.27 35.93
C THR A 455 16.68 6.69 35.39
N LEU A 456 17.38 7.03 34.29
CA LEU A 456 17.26 8.34 33.62
C LEU A 456 15.85 8.61 33.10
N ALA A 457 15.13 7.59 32.62
CA ALA A 457 13.75 7.74 32.19
C ALA A 457 12.83 8.10 33.36
N LEU A 458 13.05 7.49 34.53
CA LEU A 458 12.34 7.81 35.76
C LEU A 458 12.70 9.21 36.28
N GLU A 459 13.96 9.64 36.14
CA GLU A 459 14.37 11.02 36.51
C GLU A 459 13.61 12.07 35.71
N ARG A 460 13.37 11.83 34.42
CA ARG A 460 12.54 12.73 33.59
C ARG A 460 11.09 12.81 34.09
N GLN A 461 10.51 11.69 34.53
CA GLN A 461 9.15 11.68 35.09
C GLN A 461 9.10 12.39 36.45
N ARG A 462 10.14 12.26 37.27
CA ARG A 462 10.30 13.06 38.49
C ARG A 462 10.32 14.56 38.15
N ASP A 463 11.11 14.95 37.16
CA ASP A 463 11.24 16.35 36.79
C ASP A 463 9.93 16.93 36.26
N GLU A 464 9.15 16.14 35.50
CA GLU A 464 7.79 16.52 35.07
C GLU A 464 6.84 16.71 36.26
N LEU A 465 6.90 15.85 37.28
CA LEU A 465 6.13 16.02 38.52
C LEU A 465 6.55 17.30 39.27
N LEU A 466 7.85 17.53 39.43
CA LEU A 466 8.41 18.67 40.15
C LEU A 466 8.24 20.02 39.42
N ASN A 467 7.97 19.98 38.11
CA ASN A 467 7.64 21.16 37.32
C ASN A 467 6.34 21.80 37.81
N TYR A 468 5.36 20.99 38.24
CA TYR A 468 4.05 21.46 38.66
C TYR A 468 3.82 21.41 40.17
N PHE A 469 4.51 20.54 40.90
CA PHE A 469 4.28 20.33 42.34
C PHE A 469 5.57 20.36 43.15
N ASP A 470 5.51 20.95 44.34
CA ASP A 470 6.58 20.90 45.32
C ASP A 470 6.47 19.62 46.16
N VAL A 471 7.20 18.58 45.74
CA VAL A 471 7.23 17.29 46.44
C VAL A 471 8.59 17.12 47.14
N GLY A 472 8.56 16.96 48.46
CA GLY A 472 9.77 16.69 49.25
C GLY A 472 10.40 15.33 48.90
N ASN A 473 11.73 15.25 48.99
CA ASN A 473 12.46 14.03 48.63
C ASN A 473 12.08 12.80 49.46
N GLU A 474 11.63 12.99 50.70
CA GLU A 474 11.23 11.94 51.64
C GLU A 474 9.72 11.71 51.68
N THR A 475 8.94 12.47 50.90
CA THR A 475 7.50 12.30 50.85
C THR A 475 7.15 10.98 50.17
N LYS A 476 6.25 10.20 50.77
CA LYS A 476 5.78 8.94 50.20
C LYS A 476 4.96 9.23 48.94
N LEU A 477 5.35 8.61 47.83
CA LEU A 477 4.68 8.81 46.54
C LEU A 477 3.23 8.32 46.53
N SER A 478 2.88 7.31 47.34
CA SER A 478 1.49 6.87 47.52
C SER A 478 0.59 7.94 48.12
N ASP A 479 1.13 8.77 49.01
CA ASP A 479 0.37 9.83 49.68
C ASP A 479 0.19 11.01 48.71
N VAL A 480 1.20 11.29 47.89
CA VAL A 480 1.14 12.24 46.77
C VAL A 480 0.14 11.78 45.72
N GLU A 481 0.05 10.48 45.43
CA GLU A 481 -0.93 9.91 44.50
C GLU A 481 -2.35 10.08 45.01
N ALA A 482 -2.60 9.72 46.28
CA ALA A 482 -3.92 9.84 46.89
C ALA A 482 -4.40 11.30 46.91
N THR A 483 -3.51 12.25 47.19
CA THR A 483 -3.82 13.68 47.18
C THR A 483 -4.10 14.20 45.77
N LEU A 484 -3.24 13.91 44.79
CA LEU A 484 -3.47 14.30 43.39
C LEU A 484 -4.74 13.68 42.80
N ALA A 485 -5.02 12.41 43.10
CA ALA A 485 -6.25 11.74 42.66
C ALA A 485 -7.50 12.43 43.25
N GLY A 486 -7.46 12.79 44.54
CA GLY A 486 -8.50 13.57 45.18
C GLY A 486 -8.71 14.93 44.51
N THR A 487 -7.64 15.65 44.17
CA THR A 487 -7.70 16.94 43.49
C THR A 487 -8.22 16.85 42.06
N LEU A 488 -7.84 15.81 41.31
CA LEU A 488 -8.40 15.53 39.97
C LEU A 488 -9.90 15.22 40.02
N ARG A 489 -10.35 14.51 41.07
CA ARG A 489 -11.78 14.26 41.28
C ARG A 489 -12.53 15.56 41.57
N ALA A 490 -12.03 16.38 42.50
CA ALA A 490 -12.61 17.68 42.81
C ALA A 490 -12.67 18.61 41.58
N LEU A 491 -11.63 18.57 40.73
CA LEU A 491 -11.61 19.28 39.46
C LEU A 491 -12.70 18.80 38.50
N THR A 492 -12.84 17.49 38.35
CA THR A 492 -13.85 16.88 37.47
C THR A 492 -15.25 17.31 37.91
N GLU A 493 -15.54 17.22 39.21
CA GLU A 493 -16.80 17.65 39.80
C GLU A 493 -17.05 19.16 39.58
N ALA A 494 -16.02 20.01 39.72
CA ALA A 494 -16.11 21.45 39.47
C ALA A 494 -16.34 21.80 37.98
N VAL A 495 -15.67 21.13 37.04
CA VAL A 495 -15.85 21.33 35.59
C VAL A 495 -17.23 20.90 35.13
N GLU A 496 -17.74 19.77 35.63
CA GLU A 496 -19.11 19.32 35.34
C GLU A 496 -20.16 20.29 35.89
N ALA A 497 -19.95 20.85 37.08
CA ALA A 497 -20.82 21.87 37.64
C ALA A 497 -20.77 23.18 36.84
N ALA A 498 -19.58 23.64 36.44
CA ALA A 498 -19.40 24.82 35.60
C ALA A 498 -20.07 24.67 34.22
N THR A 499 -19.94 23.49 33.59
CA THR A 499 -20.56 23.20 32.30
C THR A 499 -22.09 23.24 32.41
N ARG A 500 -22.64 22.63 33.47
CA ARG A 500 -24.09 22.68 33.78
C ARG A 500 -24.57 24.11 33.95
N GLU A 501 -23.84 24.94 34.68
CA GLU A 501 -24.18 26.35 34.89
C GLU A 501 -24.17 27.14 33.58
N GLN A 502 -23.18 26.92 32.73
CA GLN A 502 -23.08 27.62 31.46
C GLN A 502 -24.20 27.22 30.49
N THR A 503 -24.59 25.94 30.47
CA THR A 503 -25.77 25.48 29.72
C THR A 503 -27.07 26.07 30.27
N ALA A 504 -27.25 26.12 31.60
CA ALA A 504 -28.42 26.70 32.23
C ALA A 504 -28.55 28.21 31.92
N SER A 505 -27.44 28.95 31.94
CA SER A 505 -27.41 30.38 31.58
C SER A 505 -27.80 30.62 30.12
N ALA A 506 -27.35 29.77 29.20
CA ALA A 506 -27.75 29.82 27.79
C ALA A 506 -29.25 29.51 27.61
N ASP A 507 -29.76 28.49 28.29
CA ASP A 507 -31.17 28.10 28.26
C ASP A 507 -32.08 29.19 28.86
N ILE A 508 -31.68 29.82 29.97
CA ILE A 508 -32.37 30.97 30.56
C ILE A 508 -32.47 32.12 29.56
N SER A 509 -31.35 32.47 28.91
CA SER A 509 -31.32 33.55 27.92
C SER A 509 -32.25 33.26 26.72
N ARG A 510 -32.28 32.00 26.26
CA ARG A 510 -33.18 31.56 25.19
C ARG A 510 -34.65 31.61 25.61
N LEU A 511 -34.99 31.08 26.79
CA LEU A 511 -36.35 31.10 27.33
C LEU A 511 -36.86 32.52 27.54
N GLN A 512 -36.01 33.45 27.99
CA GLN A 512 -36.37 34.87 28.11
C GLN A 512 -36.77 35.47 26.75
N SER A 513 -36.00 35.20 25.70
CA SER A 513 -36.34 35.61 24.33
C SER A 513 -37.66 34.98 23.85
N ASP A 514 -37.87 33.69 24.11
CA ASP A 514 -39.10 32.99 23.72
C ASP A 514 -40.33 33.53 24.45
N ILE A 515 -40.22 33.85 25.75
CA ILE A 515 -41.28 34.49 26.54
C ILE A 515 -41.60 35.88 26.00
N GLU A 516 -40.60 36.68 25.62
CA GLU A 516 -40.82 38.00 25.06
C GLU A 516 -41.61 37.93 23.73
N ASN A 517 -41.21 37.02 22.84
CA ASN A 517 -41.86 36.81 21.56
C ASN A 517 -43.29 36.28 21.72
N GLN A 518 -43.49 35.27 22.58
CA GLN A 518 -44.80 34.71 22.86
C GLN A 518 -45.72 35.74 23.54
N GLY A 519 -45.17 36.59 24.41
CA GLY A 519 -45.89 37.69 25.04
C GLY A 519 -46.40 38.74 24.03
N LYS A 520 -45.61 39.06 23.01
CA LYS A 520 -46.03 39.94 21.90
C LYS A 520 -47.20 39.31 21.13
N LEU A 521 -47.06 38.05 20.73
CA LEU A 521 -48.11 37.32 20.00
C LEU A 521 -49.43 37.25 20.79
N THR A 522 -49.37 36.93 22.09
CA THR A 522 -50.55 36.87 22.95
C THR A 522 -51.27 38.22 23.04
N ARG A 523 -50.53 39.34 23.12
CA ARG A 523 -51.13 40.70 23.12
C ARG A 523 -51.82 41.02 21.80
N GLU A 524 -51.22 40.69 20.66
CA GLU A 524 -51.81 40.91 19.34
C GLU A 524 -53.11 40.13 19.16
N LEU A 525 -53.11 38.85 19.54
CA LEU A 525 -54.29 37.99 19.50
C LEU A 525 -55.40 38.52 20.43
N LEU A 526 -55.03 39.00 21.62
CA LEU A 526 -55.98 39.56 22.58
C LEU A 526 -56.64 40.84 22.05
N MET A 527 -55.85 41.75 21.47
CA MET A 527 -56.40 42.95 20.82
C MET A 527 -57.33 42.60 19.67
N ARG A 528 -56.98 41.60 18.86
CA ARG A 528 -57.84 41.13 17.76
C ARG A 528 -59.15 40.53 18.26
N SER A 529 -59.11 39.74 19.34
CA SER A 529 -60.30 39.18 19.99
C SER A 529 -61.22 40.28 20.53
N LEU A 530 -60.67 41.27 21.26
CA LEU A 530 -61.42 42.41 21.79
C LEU A 530 -62.09 43.23 20.68
N ASN A 531 -61.38 43.49 19.59
CA ASN A 531 -61.93 44.23 18.44
C ASN A 531 -63.09 43.49 17.79
N LEU A 532 -62.99 42.16 17.63
CA LEU A 532 -64.07 41.33 17.08
C LEU A 532 -65.29 41.31 18.01
N GLN A 533 -65.06 41.27 19.33
CA GLN A 533 -66.13 41.32 20.33
C GLN A 533 -66.83 42.68 20.32
N ALA A 534 -66.08 43.79 20.29
CA ALA A 534 -66.63 45.13 20.18
C ALA A 534 -67.46 45.32 18.90
N ALA A 535 -66.97 44.81 17.76
CA ALA A 535 -67.71 44.84 16.49
C ALA A 535 -69.02 44.04 16.57
N SER A 536 -69.00 42.86 17.22
CA SER A 536 -70.21 42.06 17.44
C SER A 536 -71.24 42.81 18.30
N THR A 537 -70.80 43.45 19.40
CA THR A 537 -71.67 44.21 20.29
C THR A 537 -72.27 45.43 19.58
N ALA A 538 -71.48 46.23 18.88
CA ALA A 538 -71.96 47.40 18.15
C ALA A 538 -73.02 47.06 17.10
N LEU A 539 -72.82 45.97 16.35
CA LEU A 539 -73.80 45.48 15.37
C LEU A 539 -75.09 44.97 16.04
N SER A 540 -75.01 44.45 17.27
CA SER A 540 -76.18 44.00 18.03
C SER A 540 -77.02 45.17 18.54
N THR A 541 -76.41 46.25 19.02
CA THR A 541 -77.07 47.47 19.52
C THR A 541 -77.78 48.22 18.40
N LEU A 542 -77.14 48.36 17.23
CA LEU A 542 -77.76 48.99 16.05
C LEU A 542 -79.06 48.30 15.62
N ARG A 543 -79.18 46.98 15.86
CA ARG A 543 -80.39 46.23 15.54
C ARG A 543 -81.52 46.49 16.55
N SER A 544 -81.22 46.66 17.83
CA SER A 544 -82.24 46.71 18.88
C SER A 544 -82.82 48.09 19.15
N GLU A 545 -82.07 49.18 18.91
CA GLU A 545 -82.42 50.50 19.47
C GLU A 545 -82.73 51.60 18.44
N LEU A 546 -82.53 51.39 17.13
CA LEU A 546 -82.63 52.47 16.12
C LEU A 546 -83.36 52.02 14.83
N SER A 547 -84.58 51.47 14.94
CA SER A 547 -85.43 51.25 13.76
C SER A 547 -86.29 52.49 13.47
N LEU A 548 -86.24 52.96 12.22
CA LEU A 548 -86.97 54.16 11.72
C LEU A 548 -88.50 54.04 11.97
N GLU A 549 -89.02 52.83 11.97
CA GLU A 549 -90.43 52.50 12.18
C GLU A 549 -90.90 52.85 13.61
N SER A 550 -90.06 52.64 14.62
CA SER A 550 -90.41 52.89 16.03
C SER A 550 -90.51 54.39 16.38
N ALA A 551 -89.68 55.23 15.76
CA ALA A 551 -89.65 56.67 16.02
C ALA A 551 -90.83 57.42 15.38
N THR A 552 -91.29 56.96 14.20
CA THR A 552 -92.38 57.59 13.44
C THR A 552 -93.75 57.29 14.07
N ALA A 553 -93.96 56.05 14.53
CA ALA A 553 -95.20 55.63 15.20
C ALA A 553 -95.45 56.38 16.53
N LYS A 554 -94.38 56.69 17.29
CA LYS A 554 -94.47 57.41 18.55
C LYS A 554 -94.95 58.86 18.39
N SER A 555 -94.62 59.51 17.27
CA SER A 555 -94.98 60.91 17.00
C SER A 555 -96.42 61.08 16.52
N LEU A 556 -96.92 60.19 15.65
CA LEU A 556 -98.31 60.22 15.18
C LEU A 556 -99.31 59.89 16.30
N ASN A 557 -98.92 59.02 17.25
CA ASN A 557 -99.76 58.73 18.41
C ASN A 557 -99.94 59.91 19.36
N ALA A 558 -98.99 60.85 19.41
CA ALA A 558 -99.06 62.00 20.31
C ALA A 558 -100.14 63.03 19.90
N ILE A 559 -100.56 63.05 18.63
CA ILE A 559 -101.54 64.00 18.07
C ILE A 559 -102.84 63.30 17.60
N ARG A 560 -103.05 62.06 18.05
CA ARG A 560 -104.13 61.17 17.61
C ARG A 560 -105.51 61.77 17.84
N GLN A 561 -105.72 62.40 18.99
CA GLN A 561 -107.02 62.93 19.38
C GLN A 561 -107.43 64.12 18.49
N GLU A 562 -106.47 64.97 18.15
CA GLU A 562 -106.65 66.13 17.28
C GLU A 562 -106.94 65.71 15.83
N ILE A 563 -106.31 64.63 15.36
CA ILE A 563 -106.60 64.05 14.03
C ILE A 563 -108.07 63.61 13.96
N ASN A 564 -108.54 62.89 14.97
CA ASN A 564 -109.92 62.41 15.02
C ASN A 564 -110.95 63.55 15.15
N GLU A 565 -110.64 64.57 15.96
CA GLU A 565 -111.51 65.76 16.11
C GLU A 565 -111.65 66.51 14.78
N ALA A 566 -110.54 66.74 14.08
CA ALA A 566 -110.57 67.40 12.77
C ALA A 566 -111.36 66.56 11.75
N PHE A 567 -111.14 65.24 11.71
CA PHE A 567 -111.78 64.34 10.75
C PHE A 567 -113.29 64.28 10.88
N VAL A 568 -113.82 64.21 12.11
CA VAL A 568 -115.27 64.20 12.35
C VAL A 568 -115.91 65.54 11.95
N ARG A 569 -115.21 66.66 12.14
CA ARG A 569 -115.79 67.98 11.83
C ARG A 569 -115.81 68.31 10.35
N ILE A 570 -114.88 67.78 9.56
CA ILE A 570 -114.75 68.12 8.13
C ILE A 570 -115.39 67.10 7.19
N HIS A 571 -115.90 65.96 7.71
CA HIS A 571 -116.50 64.90 6.90
C HIS A 571 -117.76 64.29 7.56
N SER A 572 -118.90 64.31 6.85
CA SER A 572 -120.18 63.74 7.29
C SER A 572 -120.83 62.91 6.16
N PRO A 573 -121.33 61.68 6.45
CA PRO A 573 -121.36 61.00 7.75
C PRO A 573 -120.00 60.47 8.25
N SER A 574 -119.78 60.48 9.56
CA SER A 574 -118.48 60.13 10.19
C SER A 574 -118.36 58.64 10.52
N GLU A 575 -118.05 57.82 9.52
CA GLU A 575 -118.05 56.34 9.61
C GLU A 575 -116.79 55.73 10.26
N TYR A 576 -115.67 56.46 10.28
CA TYR A 576 -114.36 55.93 10.70
C TYR A 576 -113.67 56.75 11.79
N GLU A 577 -112.77 56.10 12.53
CA GLU A 577 -111.82 56.74 13.46
C GLU A 577 -110.39 56.25 13.26
N TYR A 578 -109.42 57.11 13.57
CA TYR A 578 -107.99 56.84 13.53
C TYR A 578 -107.51 56.14 14.81
N VAL A 579 -106.86 54.97 14.65
CA VAL A 579 -106.44 54.09 15.77
C VAL A 579 -104.92 53.89 15.87
N GLY A 580 -104.15 54.26 14.84
CA GLY A 580 -102.69 54.45 14.90
C GLY A 580 -101.89 53.34 15.60
N SER A 581 -102.02 52.07 15.18
CA SER A 581 -101.21 50.95 15.65
C SER A 581 -100.52 50.24 14.47
N ASN A 582 -99.42 49.52 14.72
CA ASN A 582 -98.60 48.90 13.67
C ASN A 582 -99.46 48.00 12.74
N GLY A 583 -99.69 48.47 11.51
CA GLY A 583 -100.43 47.76 10.46
C GLY A 583 -101.90 48.15 10.29
N VAL A 584 -102.48 48.97 11.17
CA VAL A 584 -103.89 49.40 11.11
C VAL A 584 -103.99 50.91 11.30
N LEU A 585 -104.61 51.59 10.32
CA LEU A 585 -104.64 53.05 10.28
C LEU A 585 -106.03 53.61 10.65
N LEU A 586 -107.10 53.02 10.15
CA LEU A 586 -108.49 53.44 10.39
C LEU A 586 -109.32 52.27 10.91
N ARG A 587 -110.39 52.55 11.67
CA ARG A 587 -111.36 51.56 12.14
C ARG A 587 -112.79 52.05 11.92
N SER A 588 -113.67 51.16 11.49
CA SER A 588 -115.11 51.45 11.38
C SER A 588 -115.74 51.63 12.75
N LYS A 589 -116.52 52.69 12.95
CA LYS A 589 -117.21 52.93 14.23
C LYS A 589 -118.35 51.94 14.48
N GLU A 590 -118.99 51.45 13.42
CA GLU A 590 -120.14 50.56 13.50
C GLU A 590 -119.71 49.11 13.75
N ASP A 591 -118.79 48.60 12.93
CA ASP A 591 -118.40 47.18 12.94
C ASP A 591 -117.05 46.90 13.63
N GLN A 592 -116.33 47.94 14.08
CA GLN A 592 -115.01 47.83 14.72
C GLN A 592 -113.93 47.11 13.88
N GLU A 593 -114.16 46.93 12.58
CA GLU A 593 -113.20 46.31 11.67
C GLU A 593 -112.03 47.25 11.39
N ASP A 594 -110.83 46.67 11.27
CA ASP A 594 -109.57 47.37 11.05
C ASP A 594 -109.28 47.54 9.54
N TRP A 595 -109.17 48.80 9.10
CA TRP A 595 -109.03 49.18 7.69
C TRP A 595 -107.68 49.85 7.41
N SER A 596 -107.06 49.42 6.30
CA SER A 596 -105.87 50.04 5.71
C SER A 596 -106.27 51.06 4.64
N LEU A 597 -105.41 52.06 4.37
CA LEU A 597 -105.72 53.20 3.51
C LEU A 597 -106.11 52.81 2.06
N ASP A 598 -105.63 51.67 1.56
CA ASP A 598 -105.94 51.13 0.24
C ASP A 598 -107.42 50.75 0.06
N LYS A 599 -108.15 50.49 1.14
CA LYS A 599 -109.56 50.09 1.12
C LYS A 599 -110.56 51.26 1.25
N VAL A 600 -110.08 52.49 1.46
CA VAL A 600 -110.93 53.69 1.73
C VAL A 600 -111.10 54.54 0.47
N SER A 601 -112.26 55.20 0.31
CA SER A 601 -112.55 56.04 -0.86
C SER A 601 -111.58 57.22 -1.02
N THR A 602 -111.39 57.72 -2.24
CA THR A 602 -110.47 58.83 -2.52
C THR A 602 -110.83 60.11 -1.76
N GLY A 603 -112.12 60.46 -1.66
CA GLY A 603 -112.58 61.62 -0.89
C GLY A 603 -112.34 61.49 0.62
N GLN A 604 -112.55 60.30 1.19
CA GLN A 604 -112.28 60.04 2.62
C GLN A 604 -110.78 60.01 2.94
N ARG A 605 -109.95 59.49 2.02
CA ARG A 605 -108.48 59.58 2.15
C ARG A 605 -107.99 61.02 2.15
N ALA A 606 -108.55 61.86 1.26
CA ALA A 606 -108.23 63.29 1.21
C ALA A 606 -108.64 64.00 2.50
N ALA A 607 -109.86 63.73 3.01
CA ALA A 607 -110.32 64.26 4.29
C ALA A 607 -109.42 63.79 5.46
N PHE A 608 -108.99 62.53 5.49
CA PHE A 608 -108.10 62.03 6.54
C PHE A 608 -106.71 62.69 6.49
N ALA A 609 -106.11 62.78 5.30
CA ALA A 609 -104.83 63.46 5.12
C ALA A 609 -104.91 64.94 5.54
N LEU A 610 -106.01 65.62 5.19
CA LEU A 610 -106.26 67.00 5.60
C LEU A 610 -106.42 67.12 7.12
N SER A 611 -107.09 66.17 7.78
CA SER A 611 -107.19 66.14 9.24
C SER A 611 -105.85 65.93 9.93
N VAL A 612 -104.98 65.08 9.38
CA VAL A 612 -103.61 64.92 9.89
C VAL A 612 -102.83 66.23 9.72
N PHE A 613 -102.93 66.87 8.55
CA PHE A 613 -102.29 68.16 8.31
C PHE A 613 -102.77 69.26 9.28
N LEU A 614 -104.09 69.37 9.49
CA LEU A 614 -104.68 70.33 10.41
C LEU A 614 -104.33 70.04 11.87
N ALA A 615 -104.29 68.77 12.28
CA ALA A 615 -103.90 68.36 13.62
C ALA A 615 -102.42 68.67 13.90
N VAL A 616 -101.54 68.40 12.94
CA VAL A 616 -100.12 68.79 13.02
C VAL A 616 -99.99 70.30 13.12
N ASN A 617 -100.69 71.06 12.26
CA ASN A 617 -100.64 72.51 12.29
C ASN A 617 -101.20 73.10 13.61
N ARG A 618 -102.24 72.48 14.18
CA ARG A 618 -102.85 72.90 15.44
C ARG A 618 -101.92 72.64 16.64
N THR A 619 -101.20 71.53 16.63
CA THR A 619 -100.29 71.13 17.73
C THR A 619 -98.88 71.72 17.59
N ALA A 620 -98.52 72.24 16.41
CA ALA A 620 -97.23 72.90 16.17
C ALA A 620 -97.17 74.31 16.77
N ALA A 621 -96.92 74.40 18.08
CA ALA A 621 -96.87 75.66 18.84
C ALA A 621 -95.80 76.68 18.37
N LYS A 622 -94.78 76.24 17.64
CA LYS A 622 -93.70 77.09 17.10
C LYS A 622 -93.83 77.38 15.60
N ALA A 623 -94.88 76.87 14.93
CA ALA A 623 -95.09 77.13 13.52
C ALA A 623 -95.62 78.57 13.30
N PRO A 624 -95.29 79.23 12.18
CA PRO A 624 -95.89 80.50 11.81
C PRO A 624 -97.43 80.43 11.85
N PRO A 625 -98.15 81.47 12.34
CA PRO A 625 -99.60 81.46 12.46
C PRO A 625 -100.29 81.70 11.10
N VAL A 626 -99.81 81.02 10.07
CA VAL A 626 -100.27 81.12 8.69
C VAL A 626 -100.56 79.71 8.19
N ILE A 627 -101.70 79.55 7.51
CA ILE A 627 -102.07 78.33 6.81
C ILE A 627 -102.27 78.71 5.34
N LEU A 628 -101.48 78.10 4.46
CA LEU A 628 -101.60 78.25 3.02
C LEU A 628 -102.15 76.94 2.48
N ILE A 629 -103.30 77.00 1.81
CA ILE A 629 -103.92 75.83 1.21
C ILE A 629 -104.27 76.13 -0.24
N ASP A 630 -103.77 75.29 -1.13
CA ASP A 630 -103.99 75.38 -2.58
C ASP A 630 -104.96 74.27 -3.00
N ASP A 631 -106.15 74.69 -3.43
CA ASP A 631 -107.27 73.88 -3.92
C ASP A 631 -107.63 72.62 -3.09
N PRO A 632 -107.87 72.75 -1.77
CA PRO A 632 -108.04 71.59 -0.87
C PRO A 632 -109.30 70.75 -1.07
N VAL A 633 -110.23 71.21 -1.91
CA VAL A 633 -111.56 70.62 -2.08
C VAL A 633 -111.67 69.88 -3.43
N ALA A 634 -110.55 69.67 -4.13
CA ALA A 634 -110.53 68.83 -5.33
C ALA A 634 -111.04 67.41 -4.99
N HIS A 635 -112.19 67.04 -5.55
CA HIS A 635 -112.88 65.75 -5.35
C HIS A 635 -113.54 65.53 -3.97
N VAL A 636 -113.97 66.61 -3.30
CA VAL A 636 -114.80 66.58 -2.09
C VAL A 636 -116.20 67.12 -2.39
N ASP A 637 -117.26 66.45 -1.91
CA ASP A 637 -118.66 66.88 -2.14
C ASP A 637 -119.00 68.21 -1.47
N ASP A 638 -119.96 68.97 -2.05
CA ASP A 638 -120.35 70.32 -1.62
C ASP A 638 -120.70 70.42 -0.11
N LEU A 639 -121.28 69.37 0.47
CA LEU A 639 -121.61 69.31 1.90
C LEU A 639 -120.35 69.30 2.78
N ASN A 640 -119.35 68.49 2.42
CA ASN A 640 -118.10 68.37 3.17
C ASN A 640 -117.18 69.57 2.94
N ALA A 641 -117.25 70.18 1.75
CA ALA A 641 -116.62 71.47 1.48
C ALA A 641 -117.12 72.55 2.46
N LEU A 642 -118.43 72.63 2.69
CA LEU A 642 -119.01 73.58 3.64
C LEU A 642 -118.55 73.33 5.08
N SER A 643 -118.56 72.06 5.53
CA SER A 643 -118.08 71.68 6.87
C SER A 643 -116.61 72.03 7.07
N PHE A 644 -115.78 71.83 6.05
CA PHE A 644 -114.39 72.24 6.05
C PHE A 644 -114.21 73.76 6.12
N LEU A 645 -114.99 74.53 5.35
CA LEU A 645 -114.95 76.00 5.43
C LEU A 645 -115.40 76.53 6.79
N ASP A 646 -116.41 75.90 7.42
CA ASP A 646 -116.83 76.25 8.77
C ASP A 646 -115.75 75.91 9.80
N TYR A 647 -115.02 74.80 9.61
CA TYR A 647 -113.85 74.47 10.45
C TYR A 647 -112.71 75.49 10.29
N LEU A 648 -112.37 75.87 9.05
CA LEU A 648 -111.38 76.92 8.79
C LEU A 648 -111.81 78.26 9.37
N ARG A 649 -113.12 78.55 9.37
CA ARG A 649 -113.67 79.76 9.97
C ARG A 649 -113.48 79.76 11.49
N ASP A 650 -113.86 78.68 12.16
CA ASP A 650 -113.63 78.52 13.59
C ASP A 650 -112.14 78.66 13.91
N LEU A 651 -111.29 78.04 13.11
CA LEU A 651 -109.84 78.11 13.28
C LEU A 651 -109.29 79.53 13.09
N ALA A 652 -109.73 80.27 12.06
CA ALA A 652 -109.31 81.64 11.83
C ALA A 652 -109.73 82.59 12.97
N VAL A 653 -110.96 82.44 13.49
CA VAL A 653 -111.50 83.27 14.58
C VAL A 653 -110.87 82.92 15.93
N THR A 654 -110.89 81.64 16.28
CA THR A 654 -110.55 81.17 17.63
C THR A 654 -109.04 81.13 17.85
N SER A 655 -108.25 80.86 16.80
CA SER A 655 -106.80 80.68 16.93
C SER A 655 -105.94 81.78 16.30
N LYS A 656 -106.54 82.90 15.86
CA LYS A 656 -105.87 84.06 15.24
C LYS A 656 -104.88 83.69 14.11
N LYS A 657 -105.15 82.60 13.38
CA LYS A 657 -104.31 82.17 12.25
C LYS A 657 -104.79 82.82 10.96
N GLN A 658 -103.83 83.30 10.16
CA GLN A 658 -104.11 83.83 8.84
C GLN A 658 -104.25 82.68 7.84
N VAL A 659 -105.41 82.56 7.20
CA VAL A 659 -105.70 81.52 6.21
C VAL A 659 -105.63 82.12 4.81
N PHE A 660 -104.69 81.63 4.00
CA PHE A 660 -104.65 81.86 2.56
C PHE A 660 -105.26 80.65 1.86
N PHE A 661 -106.38 80.88 1.19
CA PHE A 661 -107.12 79.86 0.47
C PHE A 661 -107.10 80.20 -1.02
N ALA A 662 -106.38 79.40 -1.80
CA ALA A 662 -106.37 79.49 -3.25
C ALA A 662 -107.29 78.42 -3.83
N THR A 663 -108.16 78.79 -4.78
CA THR A 663 -109.00 77.83 -5.50
C THR A 663 -109.31 78.35 -6.89
N ALA A 664 -109.45 77.43 -7.85
CA ALA A 664 -109.92 77.72 -9.19
C ALA A 664 -111.45 77.65 -9.32
N ASP A 665 -112.18 77.09 -8.33
CA ASP A 665 -113.64 76.96 -8.39
C ASP A 665 -114.34 78.25 -7.91
N ALA A 666 -114.97 78.96 -8.84
CA ALA A 666 -115.70 80.20 -8.57
C ALA A 666 -116.87 80.02 -7.58
N ARG A 667 -117.46 78.83 -7.48
CA ARG A 667 -118.52 78.51 -6.50
C ARG A 667 -117.94 78.40 -5.10
N VAL A 668 -116.83 77.68 -4.94
CA VAL A 668 -116.11 77.55 -3.65
C VAL A 668 -115.58 78.92 -3.21
N ALA A 669 -115.01 79.71 -4.12
CA ALA A 669 -114.58 81.07 -3.84
C ALA A 669 -115.74 81.98 -3.38
N SER A 670 -116.92 81.85 -4.00
CA SER A 670 -118.12 82.60 -3.61
C SER A 670 -118.66 82.15 -2.24
N LEU A 671 -118.66 80.85 -1.96
CA LEU A 671 -119.03 80.28 -0.66
C LEU A 671 -118.08 80.76 0.45
N PHE A 672 -116.77 80.76 0.19
CA PHE A 672 -115.75 81.29 1.09
C PHE A 672 -116.00 82.78 1.35
N ALA A 673 -116.13 83.60 0.31
CA ALA A 673 -116.39 85.04 0.47
C ALA A 673 -117.66 85.33 1.28
N ARG A 674 -118.76 84.58 1.05
CA ARG A 674 -120.00 84.75 1.82
C ARG A 674 -119.84 84.32 3.28
N LYS A 675 -119.14 83.20 3.55
CA LYS A 675 -118.93 82.69 4.90
C LYS A 675 -117.96 83.57 5.69
N PHE A 676 -116.97 84.18 5.05
CA PHE A 676 -115.97 85.01 5.73
C PHE A 676 -116.27 86.52 5.66
N GLY A 677 -117.38 86.91 5.02
CA GLY A 677 -117.80 88.31 4.89
C GLY A 677 -118.05 89.06 6.21
N PHE A 678 -118.23 88.36 7.34
CA PHE A 678 -118.32 89.00 8.67
C PHE A 678 -117.03 89.69 9.10
N LEU A 679 -115.89 89.36 8.48
CA LEU A 679 -114.59 89.95 8.79
C LEU A 679 -114.39 91.35 8.19
N GLY A 680 -115.30 91.83 7.33
CA GLY A 680 -115.23 93.17 6.75
C GLY A 680 -113.90 93.42 6.05
N ASP A 681 -113.20 94.49 6.46
CA ASP A 681 -111.93 94.93 5.87
C ASP A 681 -110.77 93.93 6.04
N ASP A 682 -110.87 92.97 6.98
CA ASP A 682 -109.85 91.92 7.19
C ASP A 682 -109.96 90.78 6.16
N PHE A 683 -111.09 90.65 5.45
CA PHE A 683 -111.23 89.70 4.35
C PHE A 683 -110.78 90.32 3.03
N LYS A 684 -109.71 89.77 2.44
CA LYS A 684 -109.19 90.20 1.14
C LYS A 684 -109.41 89.14 0.08
N ARG A 685 -110.15 89.49 -0.97
CA ARG A 685 -110.22 88.72 -2.20
C ARG A 685 -109.27 89.31 -3.22
N ILE A 686 -108.35 88.49 -3.72
CA ILE A 686 -107.41 88.86 -4.77
C ILE A 686 -107.77 88.01 -5.98
N ASP A 687 -108.43 88.61 -6.98
CA ASP A 687 -108.71 87.94 -8.24
C ASP A 687 -107.47 88.02 -9.14
N LEU A 688 -106.80 86.88 -9.33
CA LEU A 688 -105.62 86.78 -10.17
C LEU A 688 -106.04 86.71 -11.64
N VAL A 689 -106.06 87.87 -12.31
CA VAL A 689 -106.28 87.97 -13.77
C VAL A 689 -104.91 88.10 -14.46
N ARG A 690 -104.67 87.33 -15.52
CA ARG A 690 -103.43 87.47 -16.32
C ARG A 690 -103.56 88.67 -17.26
N ASP A 691 -102.80 89.73 -17.02
CA ASP A 691 -102.59 90.80 -18.00
C ASP A 691 -101.73 90.29 -19.16
N VAL A 692 -102.30 90.24 -20.36
CA VAL A 692 -101.61 89.86 -21.59
C VAL A 692 -100.94 91.11 -22.18
N GLN A 693 -99.62 91.24 -22.03
CA GLN A 693 -98.85 92.20 -22.83
C GLN A 693 -98.74 91.71 -24.28
N VAL A 694 -99.18 92.56 -25.22
CA VAL A 694 -99.14 92.33 -26.66
C VAL A 694 -97.73 92.54 -27.21
N GLY A 695 -97.09 91.45 -27.64
CA GLY A 695 -96.23 91.40 -28.84
C GLY A 695 -94.71 91.56 -28.66
N ALA A 696 -93.96 90.49 -28.94
CA ALA A 696 -93.11 90.40 -30.14
C ALA A 696 -92.75 88.92 -30.42
N PRO A 697 -92.61 88.50 -31.69
CA PRO A 697 -92.55 87.10 -32.10
C PRO A 697 -91.14 86.51 -31.98
N CYS A 698 -91.05 85.28 -31.46
CA CYS A 698 -90.76 84.07 -32.24
C CYS A 698 -91.06 82.83 -31.39
#